data_AF-F9FZ84-F1
#
_entry.id   AF-F9FZ84-F1
#
_cell.length_a   1.000
_cell.length_b   1.000
_cell.length_c   1.000
_cell.angle_alpha   90.00
_cell.angle_beta   90.00
_cell.angle_gamma   90.00
#
_symmetry.space_group_name_H-M   'P 1'
#
loop_
_entity.id
_entity.type
_entity.pdbx_description
1 polymer ?
#
loop_
_entity_poly.entity_id
_entity_poly.type
_entity_poly.pdbx_seq_one_letter_code
_entity_poly.pdbx_strand_id
1 'polypeptide(L)'
;MTTLNIVEATIEDLQTALSQGTLTSVDLVALYLRRICRYDRALNSTPILNSHVFEEAAASDDYRASGKPIRKLEGIPYTVKDSFKVKGMTVACGSPAFKDLIAMDDAFTVSVIRNQGGILIGKTNMPPMACGGMQRGIYGRAESPYNSTYLAAAFASGSSNGSAVSTTASLAAFGLGEETVSSGRSPASNNGLVAYTPSRGLISIRGNWPLYPTCDVVVPHTRTMRDMLALLQVLLVQDPLTKGDFWRDQPFVELPKLSLSADKIQDIGNHTTLQGLRFAVPAMYIGGPVPQGAKPVTVNPRVVQVWEEARRQLENLGAEIVVVDDFPAVTAYENPGLSPRGTIQLPTSWHQTERGPMVAHGWDQFLRNNADPNYPSLKGVEGTNIFPMSMRTPVELEHLPTTTAIKWSQLTNYLEDTTMYQVENLKDALIALEYLRRKLLDDYLAEVDCDGFVFPAAGDVGAADADVNPSSALHAWKNGVYYSNGNGALRHLGIPTVTVPMGMVADKQMPIGLTFAGRAYDDERLLAWANAFEIKTGSRTPPPLTPPLQTDMITLRHIDSNTRISRPLIRVDKCRVYPLDNRDMSGVSVEGALIVETNHAHKVMKPEPVIDIIVNGEDISADQIFVADAVDCMDHHVEIHFQARTTTPKLAIQDGREQTMEAVARDKIMVVIIARSAPDGYPAGCLKLVNNDMRPPTACLNCRSSKRRCDRADSSAACSQCVQRNLQCPTTITSPQLPRTSEVRDPPRSIQSIHAQDERMYLVNLYFRFIHDSPHSLFHEPTFKASAAEGTVSKPVLLAMLGLSARFATEPDIVARGPMYRAQATAALKEDLEHICIENIQACILVGNNFFGEGDADAESLYFGLASRMTQILKLGEINEGDDGVMREVKRRIFWTCFIIDTWASGGSNLSPQFRWRTKQPRGPLDEYMFYNMRSGDDDVADSDWKPGLWAHMVRLVGLYAQIQNLQQELANGVEWNESFIDESVQRLEAELSAFEEGLGPELMFSRENLASFVERGLGRVFIAFHLGYHHYYTLLFYQYLDHRRPPTRNGRKYASSCKAHAAIVCDVLKASREVPGAEALYNIVGHVTIVSSSVLLHTYLFGESHELEESRDRLSSNLESLVQLRNYWPSVEMMVSPCPSTPRWFLISIQIKRLVVFQKNCIQSMNAESYRFDRWMVKFLIAHALALEDKVDDSWSAASVDAANGDAHLERGRITQAMIMDIQNYDTET
;
A
#
# COMPACT_ATOMS: atom_id res chain seq x y z
N MET A 1 -10.56 -50.94 16.94
CA MET A 1 -9.34 -50.13 16.84
C MET A 1 -9.74 -48.68 17.06
N THR A 2 -9.06 -47.97 17.96
CA THR A 2 -9.33 -46.54 18.20
C THR A 2 -8.86 -45.74 16.99
N THR A 3 -9.66 -44.78 16.52
CA THR A 3 -9.31 -43.92 15.38
C THR A 3 -9.11 -42.50 15.89
N LEU A 4 -8.02 -41.86 15.51
CA LEU A 4 -7.76 -40.44 15.76
C LEU A 4 -8.17 -39.64 14.52
N ASN A 5 -8.96 -38.58 14.71
CA ASN A 5 -9.19 -37.58 13.67
C ASN A 5 -8.29 -36.38 13.96
N ILE A 6 -7.44 -35.97 13.01
CA ILE A 6 -6.58 -34.79 13.24
C ILE A 6 -7.36 -33.47 13.29
N VAL A 7 -8.59 -33.45 12.76
CA VAL A 7 -9.51 -32.31 12.91
C VAL A 7 -10.03 -32.28 14.33
N GLU A 8 -9.88 -31.13 14.99
CA GLU A 8 -10.14 -30.94 16.42
C GLU A 8 -9.29 -31.80 17.36
N ALA A 9 -8.26 -32.52 16.88
CA ALA A 9 -7.29 -33.17 17.76
C ALA A 9 -6.58 -32.12 18.64
N THR A 10 -6.41 -32.47 19.91
CA THR A 10 -5.59 -31.69 20.85
C THR A 10 -4.11 -31.98 20.63
N ILE A 11 -3.24 -31.12 21.15
CA ILE A 11 -1.78 -31.33 21.17
C ILE A 11 -1.45 -32.66 21.86
N GLU A 12 -2.18 -33.02 22.92
CA GLU A 12 -2.01 -34.27 23.66
C GLU A 12 -2.38 -35.49 22.83
N ASP A 13 -3.49 -35.45 22.07
CA ASP A 13 -3.89 -36.52 21.16
C ASP A 13 -2.81 -36.78 20.10
N LEU A 14 -2.27 -35.70 19.52
CA LEU A 14 -1.21 -35.76 18.51
C LEU A 14 0.10 -36.28 19.12
N GLN A 15 0.54 -35.79 20.28
CA GLN A 15 1.71 -36.32 21.00
C GLN A 15 1.56 -37.80 21.30
N THR A 16 0.35 -38.24 21.70
CA THR A 16 0.07 -39.64 22.00
C THR A 16 0.21 -40.51 20.76
N ALA A 17 -0.38 -40.10 19.63
CA ALA A 17 -0.26 -40.83 18.37
C ALA A 17 1.17 -40.90 17.83
N LEU A 18 1.95 -39.82 17.98
CA LEU A 18 3.37 -39.78 17.65
C LEU A 18 4.19 -40.71 18.57
N SER A 19 3.90 -40.72 19.86
CA SER A 19 4.61 -41.54 20.85
C SER A 19 4.29 -43.03 20.73
N GLN A 20 3.09 -43.39 20.28
CA GLN A 20 2.72 -44.78 19.95
C GLN A 20 3.34 -45.28 18.64
N GLY A 21 4.01 -44.40 17.89
CA GLY A 21 4.58 -44.72 16.58
C GLY A 21 3.53 -45.01 15.52
N THR A 22 2.24 -44.75 15.75
CA THR A 22 1.21 -44.87 14.70
C THR A 22 1.45 -43.85 13.61
N LEU A 23 1.77 -42.63 14.03
CA LEU A 23 1.97 -41.48 13.18
C LEU A 23 3.41 -41.01 13.35
N THR A 24 4.04 -40.55 12.27
CA THR A 24 5.29 -39.78 12.36
C THR A 24 5.01 -38.29 12.15
N SER A 25 5.93 -37.44 12.55
CA SER A 25 5.84 -35.99 12.34
C SER A 25 5.81 -35.65 10.85
N VAL A 26 6.57 -36.38 10.02
CA VAL A 26 6.50 -36.27 8.56
C VAL A 26 5.11 -36.64 8.03
N ASP A 27 4.51 -37.72 8.52
CA ASP A 27 3.14 -38.10 8.13
C ASP A 27 2.13 -37.03 8.57
N LEU A 28 2.24 -36.53 9.80
CA LEU A 28 1.35 -35.50 10.35
C LEU A 28 1.43 -34.20 9.54
N VAL A 29 2.64 -33.76 9.18
CA VAL A 29 2.84 -32.60 8.30
C VAL A 29 2.20 -32.84 6.93
N ALA A 30 2.34 -34.02 6.35
CA ALA A 30 1.71 -34.34 5.06
C ALA A 30 0.18 -34.24 5.13
N LEU A 31 -0.43 -34.69 6.23
CA LEU A 31 -1.87 -34.57 6.46
C LEU A 31 -2.32 -33.10 6.55
N TYR A 32 -1.60 -32.26 7.30
CA TYR A 32 -1.92 -30.82 7.35
C TYR A 32 -1.73 -30.13 5.99
N LEU A 33 -0.69 -30.47 5.23
CA LEU A 33 -0.48 -29.93 3.87
C LEU A 33 -1.59 -30.36 2.90
N ARG A 34 -2.15 -31.58 3.03
CA ARG A 34 -3.35 -32.00 2.29
C ARG A 34 -4.54 -31.09 2.59
N ARG A 35 -4.79 -30.82 3.88
CA ARG A 35 -5.87 -29.90 4.30
C ARG A 35 -5.65 -28.49 3.79
N ILE A 36 -4.42 -27.95 3.87
CA ILE A 36 -4.08 -26.64 3.32
C ILE A 36 -4.36 -26.60 1.84
N CYS A 37 -3.91 -27.61 1.10
CA CYS A 37 -4.14 -27.64 -0.34
C CYS A 37 -5.62 -27.73 -0.71
N ARG A 38 -6.43 -28.46 0.09
CA ARG A 38 -7.87 -28.60 -0.17
C ARG A 38 -8.66 -27.36 0.18
N TYR A 39 -8.44 -26.80 1.36
CA TYR A 39 -9.32 -25.77 1.95
C TYR A 39 -8.74 -24.37 1.85
N ASP A 40 -7.43 -24.21 2.00
CA ASP A 40 -6.80 -22.87 2.06
C ASP A 40 -6.78 -22.15 0.71
N ARG A 41 -7.15 -22.84 -0.38
CA ARG A 41 -7.40 -22.21 -1.67
C ARG A 41 -8.49 -21.14 -1.61
N ALA A 42 -9.56 -21.43 -0.87
CA ALA A 42 -10.67 -20.50 -0.66
C ALA A 42 -10.44 -19.61 0.57
N LEU A 43 -9.72 -20.11 1.59
CA LEU A 43 -9.53 -19.40 2.85
C LEU A 43 -8.33 -18.46 2.88
N ASN A 44 -7.27 -18.73 2.12
CA ASN A 44 -6.07 -17.91 1.99
C ASN A 44 -5.43 -17.49 3.34
N SER A 45 -5.43 -18.41 4.29
CA SER A 45 -4.93 -18.18 5.65
C SER A 45 -3.41 -18.35 5.77
N THR A 46 -2.81 -19.23 4.95
CA THR A 46 -1.38 -19.61 5.01
C THR A 46 -0.69 -19.37 3.66
N PRO A 47 -0.49 -18.10 3.27
CA PRO A 47 0.04 -17.76 1.95
C PRO A 47 1.48 -18.19 1.71
N ILE A 48 2.27 -18.39 2.76
CA ILE A 48 3.70 -18.73 2.70
C ILE A 48 3.92 -20.04 3.45
N LEU A 49 4.43 -21.07 2.76
CA LEU A 49 4.79 -22.35 3.38
C LEU A 49 6.30 -22.44 3.62
N ASN A 50 6.67 -23.10 4.71
CA ASN A 50 8.07 -23.39 5.02
C ASN A 50 8.59 -24.47 4.07
N SER A 51 9.56 -24.11 3.22
CA SER A 51 10.16 -25.06 2.28
C SER A 51 10.94 -26.19 2.96
N HIS A 52 11.34 -26.02 4.22
CA HIS A 52 12.09 -26.99 5.01
C HIS A 52 11.19 -27.77 6.00
N VAL A 53 9.87 -27.67 5.88
CA VAL A 53 8.92 -28.27 6.84
C VAL A 53 9.15 -29.78 7.06
N PHE A 54 9.51 -30.52 6.00
CA PHE A 54 9.80 -31.95 6.10
C PHE A 54 11.17 -32.27 6.69
N GLU A 55 12.14 -31.36 6.59
CA GLU A 55 13.44 -31.49 7.26
C GLU A 55 13.26 -31.31 8.77
N GLU A 56 12.48 -30.30 9.18
CA GLU A 56 12.12 -30.09 10.59
C GLU A 56 11.34 -31.29 11.14
N ALA A 57 10.37 -31.81 10.39
CA ALA A 57 9.60 -33.00 10.76
C ALA A 57 10.47 -34.25 10.85
N ALA A 58 11.40 -34.43 9.91
CA ALA A 58 12.32 -35.54 9.92
C ALA A 58 13.23 -35.51 11.14
N ALA A 59 13.83 -34.36 11.43
CA ALA A 59 14.67 -34.17 12.61
C ALA A 59 13.91 -34.44 13.92
N SER A 60 12.61 -34.13 13.97
CA SER A 60 11.76 -34.45 15.13
C SER A 60 11.54 -35.95 15.31
N ASP A 61 11.24 -36.66 14.22
CA ASP A 61 11.11 -38.12 14.25
C ASP A 61 12.42 -38.80 14.66
N ASP A 62 13.56 -38.33 14.16
CA ASP A 62 14.88 -38.85 14.52
C ASP A 62 15.23 -38.54 15.99
N TYR A 63 14.85 -37.36 16.49
CA TYR A 63 14.99 -37.02 17.91
C TYR A 63 14.18 -37.97 18.78
N ARG A 64 12.93 -38.24 18.41
CA ARG A 64 12.04 -39.18 19.10
C ARG A 64 12.61 -40.60 19.09
N ALA A 65 13.17 -41.05 17.96
CA ALA A 65 13.80 -42.36 17.83
C ALA A 65 15.10 -42.49 18.65
N SER A 66 15.79 -41.39 18.95
CA SER A 66 17.06 -41.41 19.69
C SER A 66 16.95 -41.79 21.17
N GLY A 67 15.74 -41.98 21.70
CA GLY A 67 15.48 -42.33 23.11
C GLY A 67 15.70 -41.18 24.10
N LYS A 68 15.90 -39.95 23.60
CA LYS A 68 15.99 -38.75 24.44
C LYS A 68 14.62 -38.39 25.03
N PRO A 69 14.57 -37.63 26.15
CA PRO A 69 13.31 -37.15 26.71
C PRO A 69 12.51 -36.36 25.67
N ILE A 70 11.26 -36.76 25.45
CA ILE A 70 10.36 -36.10 24.49
C ILE A 70 10.12 -34.66 24.93
N ARG A 71 10.34 -33.71 24.01
CA ARG A 71 10.12 -32.28 24.24
C ARG A 71 8.61 -31.96 24.20
N LYS A 72 8.21 -30.86 24.85
CA LYS A 72 6.79 -30.55 25.08
C LYS A 72 5.94 -30.41 23.81
N LEU A 73 6.55 -29.99 22.70
CA LEU A 73 5.89 -29.83 21.39
C LEU A 73 6.55 -30.68 20.30
N GLU A 74 7.27 -31.74 20.68
CA GLU A 74 7.99 -32.61 19.75
C GLU A 74 7.08 -33.10 18.61
N GLY A 75 7.35 -32.65 17.38
CA GLY A 75 6.62 -33.12 16.20
C GLY A 75 5.29 -32.40 15.95
N ILE A 76 4.95 -31.38 16.75
CA ILE A 76 3.65 -30.70 16.67
C ILE A 76 3.71 -29.54 15.65
N PRO A 77 2.90 -29.58 14.57
CA PRO A 77 2.93 -28.53 13.56
C PRO A 77 2.16 -27.28 13.97
N TYR A 78 2.72 -26.11 13.68
CA TYR A 78 2.13 -24.81 14.01
C TYR A 78 2.30 -23.78 12.89
N THR A 79 1.56 -22.68 12.98
CA THR A 79 1.72 -21.51 12.10
C THR A 79 2.03 -20.24 12.89
N VAL A 80 2.63 -19.25 12.24
CA VAL A 80 2.89 -17.93 12.84
C VAL A 80 2.37 -16.82 11.93
N LYS A 81 1.94 -15.70 12.50
CA LYS A 81 1.59 -14.49 11.76
C LYS A 81 2.80 -13.94 10.99
N ASP A 82 2.56 -13.27 9.86
CA ASP A 82 3.65 -12.76 9.03
C ASP A 82 4.56 -11.71 9.72
N SER A 83 4.10 -11.13 10.84
CA SER A 83 4.89 -10.23 11.70
C SER A 83 6.03 -10.92 12.45
N PHE A 84 6.05 -12.25 12.56
CA PHE A 84 7.07 -12.99 13.29
C PHE A 84 8.29 -13.26 12.39
N LYS A 85 9.49 -12.98 12.91
CA LYS A 85 10.73 -13.40 12.29
C LYS A 85 10.88 -14.92 12.35
N VAL A 86 11.17 -15.52 11.20
CA VAL A 86 11.56 -16.92 11.07
C VAL A 86 12.79 -16.95 10.18
N LYS A 87 13.91 -17.40 10.74
CA LYS A 87 15.20 -17.35 10.07
C LYS A 87 15.15 -17.92 8.65
N GLY A 88 15.58 -17.13 7.67
CA GLY A 88 15.62 -17.50 6.25
C GLY A 88 14.31 -17.36 5.48
N MET A 89 13.21 -16.98 6.14
CA MET A 89 11.93 -16.68 5.49
C MET A 89 11.71 -15.17 5.41
N THR A 90 10.82 -14.74 4.51
CA THR A 90 10.40 -13.34 4.43
C THR A 90 9.66 -12.91 5.71
N VAL A 91 9.77 -11.64 6.08
CA VAL A 91 9.06 -11.03 7.22
C VAL A 91 8.42 -9.72 6.80
N ALA A 92 7.50 -9.82 5.84
CA ALA A 92 6.92 -8.67 5.15
C ALA A 92 5.85 -7.92 5.96
N CYS A 93 5.31 -8.54 7.01
CA CYS A 93 4.19 -8.01 7.78
C CYS A 93 2.98 -7.66 6.89
N GLY A 94 2.74 -8.45 5.83
CA GLY A 94 1.68 -8.19 4.84
C GLY A 94 1.87 -6.95 3.96
N SER A 95 3.01 -6.25 4.05
CA SER A 95 3.28 -4.98 3.36
C SER A 95 4.10 -5.15 2.07
N PRO A 96 3.75 -4.42 0.98
CA PRO A 96 4.54 -4.42 -0.26
C PRO A 96 5.97 -3.92 -0.08
N ALA A 97 6.19 -2.95 0.83
CA ALA A 97 7.51 -2.39 1.08
C ALA A 97 8.53 -3.42 1.60
N PHE A 98 8.05 -4.46 2.29
CA PHE A 98 8.91 -5.45 2.95
C PHE A 98 8.80 -6.84 2.33
N LYS A 99 8.26 -6.96 1.11
CA LYS A 99 8.06 -8.26 0.45
C LYS A 99 9.34 -9.09 0.31
N ASP A 100 10.48 -8.42 0.17
CA ASP A 100 11.81 -9.03 0.00
C ASP A 100 12.65 -9.02 1.29
N LEU A 101 12.10 -8.53 2.42
CA LEU A 101 12.80 -8.49 3.70
C LEU A 101 12.94 -9.89 4.28
N ILE A 102 14.17 -10.36 4.49
CA ILE A 102 14.47 -11.69 5.03
C ILE A 102 14.79 -11.60 6.52
N ALA A 103 14.16 -12.46 7.32
CA ALA A 103 14.50 -12.58 8.73
C ALA A 103 15.85 -13.31 8.91
N MET A 104 16.80 -12.66 9.58
CA MET A 104 18.16 -13.21 9.77
C MET A 104 18.30 -14.12 11.00
N ASP A 105 17.34 -14.05 11.91
CA ASP A 105 17.18 -14.90 13.09
C ASP A 105 15.68 -15.15 13.34
N ASP A 106 15.39 -16.02 14.33
CA ASP A 106 14.01 -16.30 14.75
C ASP A 106 13.54 -15.26 15.78
N ALA A 107 12.24 -14.97 15.77
CA ALA A 107 11.59 -14.35 16.93
C ALA A 107 11.78 -15.23 18.17
N PHE A 108 11.76 -14.61 19.36
CA PHE A 108 11.98 -15.34 20.61
C PHE A 108 11.03 -16.53 20.75
N THR A 109 9.74 -16.31 20.55
CA THR A 109 8.69 -17.34 20.64
C THR A 109 8.87 -18.46 19.62
N VAL A 110 9.28 -18.14 18.38
CA VAL A 110 9.62 -19.12 17.33
C VAL A 110 10.80 -19.99 17.77
N SER A 111 11.86 -19.36 18.28
CA SER A 111 13.05 -20.09 18.76
C SER A 111 12.71 -21.02 19.94
N VAL A 112 11.85 -20.57 20.85
CA VAL A 112 11.40 -21.34 22.01
C VAL A 112 10.58 -22.55 21.58
N ILE A 113 9.63 -22.39 20.66
CA ILE A 113 8.82 -23.49 20.12
C ILE A 113 9.69 -24.49 19.36
N ARG A 114 10.58 -24.01 18.49
CA ARG A 114 11.49 -24.88 17.71
C ARG A 114 12.42 -25.67 18.64
N ASN A 115 12.94 -25.04 19.70
CA ASN A 115 13.73 -25.71 20.72
C ASN A 115 12.94 -26.79 21.48
N GLN A 116 11.62 -26.62 21.62
CA GLN A 116 10.70 -27.62 22.17
C GLN A 116 10.14 -28.61 21.13
N GLY A 117 10.69 -28.61 19.91
CA GLY A 117 10.40 -29.59 18.87
C GLY A 117 9.17 -29.31 18.00
N GLY A 118 8.58 -28.12 18.11
CA GLY A 118 7.47 -27.72 17.22
C GLY A 118 7.96 -27.49 15.79
N ILE A 119 7.10 -27.84 14.81
CA ILE A 119 7.41 -27.79 13.37
C ILE A 119 6.64 -26.66 12.72
N LEU A 120 7.34 -25.72 12.07
CA LEU A 120 6.67 -24.61 11.42
C LEU A 120 6.13 -25.02 10.04
N ILE A 121 4.80 -25.01 9.88
CA ILE A 121 4.15 -25.23 8.57
C ILE A 121 4.38 -24.03 7.63
N GLY A 122 4.21 -22.81 8.15
CA GLY A 122 4.25 -21.60 7.34
C GLY A 122 3.82 -20.35 8.08
N LYS A 123 3.80 -19.24 7.33
CA LYS A 123 3.39 -17.92 7.81
C LYS A 123 1.96 -17.60 7.36
N THR A 124 1.21 -16.94 8.23
CA THR A 124 -0.23 -16.67 8.06
C THR A 124 -0.52 -15.24 7.64
N ASN A 125 -1.63 -15.07 6.91
CA ASN A 125 -2.04 -13.83 6.28
C ASN A 125 -2.40 -12.74 7.28
N MET A 126 -2.23 -11.48 6.87
CA MET A 126 -2.51 -10.27 7.64
C MET A 126 -2.54 -9.02 6.74
N PRO A 127 -3.24 -7.94 7.13
CA PRO A 127 -3.14 -6.65 6.46
C PRO A 127 -1.74 -6.03 6.65
N PRO A 128 -1.34 -5.06 5.80
CA PRO A 128 -0.05 -4.40 5.90
C PRO A 128 0.21 -3.80 7.29
N MET A 129 1.36 -4.16 7.85
CA MET A 129 1.91 -3.67 9.11
C MET A 129 1.02 -3.90 10.33
N ALA A 130 0.12 -4.88 10.26
CA ALA A 130 -0.94 -5.11 11.26
C ALA A 130 -1.88 -3.90 11.48
N CYS A 131 -1.79 -2.84 10.66
CA CYS A 131 -2.51 -1.58 10.82
C CYS A 131 -3.92 -1.69 10.20
N GLY A 132 -4.73 -2.58 10.75
CA GLY A 132 -6.06 -2.90 10.27
C GLY A 132 -6.60 -4.23 10.79
N GLY A 133 -7.60 -4.77 10.09
CA GLY A 133 -8.16 -6.09 10.35
C GLY A 133 -8.32 -6.91 9.09
N MET A 134 -9.25 -6.53 8.23
CA MET A 134 -9.66 -7.31 7.05
C MET A 134 -9.32 -6.64 5.71
N GLN A 135 -8.56 -5.56 5.73
CA GLN A 135 -7.98 -4.98 4.52
C GLN A 135 -7.01 -5.98 3.87
N ARG A 136 -6.88 -5.92 2.54
CA ARG A 136 -5.98 -6.81 1.80
C ARG A 136 -4.54 -6.29 1.85
N GLY A 137 -3.60 -7.22 2.11
CA GLY A 137 -2.15 -7.01 2.00
C GLY A 137 -1.60 -7.58 0.70
N ILE A 138 -0.27 -7.72 0.61
CA ILE A 138 0.39 -8.34 -0.57
C ILE A 138 -0.11 -9.75 -0.87
N TYR A 139 -0.58 -10.44 0.16
CA TYR A 139 -1.09 -11.80 0.10
C TYR A 139 -2.63 -11.86 0.08
N GLY A 140 -3.32 -10.74 -0.15
CA GLY A 140 -4.79 -10.68 -0.05
C GLY A 140 -5.26 -10.62 1.41
N ARG A 141 -6.33 -11.35 1.76
CA ARG A 141 -6.83 -11.53 3.14
C ARG A 141 -7.29 -12.97 3.36
N ALA A 142 -7.46 -13.38 4.62
CA ALA A 142 -8.05 -14.67 4.97
C ALA A 142 -9.59 -14.61 5.06
N GLU A 143 -10.27 -15.69 4.68
CA GLU A 143 -11.73 -15.82 4.68
C GLU A 143 -12.24 -16.78 5.75
N SER A 144 -13.51 -16.60 6.18
CA SER A 144 -14.08 -17.35 7.30
C SER A 144 -14.32 -18.83 6.95
N PRO A 145 -13.86 -19.79 7.77
CA PRO A 145 -14.16 -21.21 7.59
C PRO A 145 -15.55 -21.59 8.12
N TYR A 146 -16.25 -20.69 8.83
CA TYR A 146 -17.63 -20.91 9.28
C TYR A 146 -18.64 -20.50 8.23
N ASN A 147 -18.52 -19.27 7.72
CA ASN A 147 -19.47 -18.73 6.77
C ASN A 147 -18.81 -17.66 5.88
N SER A 148 -18.70 -17.96 4.59
CA SER A 148 -18.07 -17.09 3.58
C SER A 148 -18.76 -15.73 3.38
N THR A 149 -19.97 -15.52 3.91
CA THR A 149 -20.67 -14.22 3.83
C THR A 149 -20.30 -13.26 4.95
N TYR A 150 -19.51 -13.69 5.93
CA TYR A 150 -19.07 -12.89 7.08
C TYR A 150 -17.55 -12.89 7.24
N LEU A 151 -17.02 -11.82 7.82
CA LEU A 151 -15.59 -11.66 8.01
C LEU A 151 -15.04 -12.60 9.09
N ALA A 152 -13.85 -13.13 8.84
CA ALA A 152 -13.09 -13.92 9.80
C ALA A 152 -12.57 -13.12 11.01
N ALA A 153 -12.65 -11.79 10.99
CA ALA A 153 -12.33 -10.92 12.11
C ALA A 153 -13.03 -9.56 11.97
N ALA A 154 -12.93 -8.71 12.99
CA ALA A 154 -13.39 -7.33 12.90
C ALA A 154 -12.60 -6.56 11.85
N PHE A 155 -13.29 -5.70 11.10
CA PHE A 155 -12.74 -5.07 9.90
C PHE A 155 -11.56 -4.13 10.20
N ALA A 156 -11.63 -3.37 11.29
CA ALA A 156 -10.64 -2.33 11.60
C ALA A 156 -9.50 -2.82 12.50
N SER A 157 -9.69 -3.84 13.34
CA SER A 157 -8.61 -4.47 14.13
C SER A 157 -8.87 -5.97 14.30
N GLY A 158 -8.24 -6.72 13.42
CA GLY A 158 -8.39 -8.17 13.27
C GLY A 158 -7.22 -8.78 12.51
N SER A 159 -6.03 -8.18 12.62
CA SER A 159 -4.93 -8.44 11.68
C SER A 159 -4.34 -9.85 11.79
N SER A 160 -4.59 -10.61 12.86
CA SER A 160 -4.20 -12.03 12.94
C SER A 160 -5.25 -12.96 12.29
N ASN A 161 -5.91 -12.50 11.23
CA ASN A 161 -6.98 -13.23 10.54
C ASN A 161 -6.49 -14.61 10.04
N GLY A 162 -5.33 -14.70 9.40
CA GLY A 162 -4.78 -15.96 8.92
C GLY A 162 -4.47 -16.96 10.05
N SER A 163 -3.94 -16.49 11.17
CA SER A 163 -3.62 -17.37 12.32
C SER A 163 -4.87 -17.99 12.93
N ALA A 164 -5.96 -17.24 13.04
CA ALA A 164 -7.21 -17.76 13.56
C ALA A 164 -7.87 -18.73 12.56
N VAL A 165 -7.94 -18.34 11.28
CA VAL A 165 -8.53 -19.19 10.23
C VAL A 165 -7.78 -20.51 10.10
N SER A 166 -6.44 -20.50 10.08
CA SER A 166 -5.62 -21.71 9.95
C SER A 166 -5.81 -22.66 11.13
N THR A 167 -5.88 -22.11 12.35
CA THR A 167 -6.11 -22.89 13.58
C THR A 167 -7.49 -23.51 13.60
N THR A 168 -8.51 -22.74 13.23
CA THR A 168 -9.90 -23.17 13.23
C THR A 168 -10.19 -24.21 12.17
N ALA A 169 -9.61 -24.07 10.98
CA ALA A 169 -9.73 -25.05 9.91
C ALA A 169 -8.81 -26.28 10.10
N SER A 170 -8.16 -26.42 11.26
CA SER A 170 -7.19 -27.49 11.55
C SER A 170 -6.15 -27.64 10.42
N LEU A 171 -5.59 -26.51 9.96
CA LEU A 171 -4.46 -26.47 9.02
C LEU A 171 -3.11 -26.55 9.73
N ALA A 172 -3.13 -26.38 11.06
CA ALA A 172 -2.08 -26.71 11.99
C ALA A 172 -2.67 -27.00 13.38
N ALA A 173 -1.87 -27.51 14.31
CA ALA A 173 -2.33 -27.80 15.67
C ALA A 173 -2.70 -26.52 16.42
N PHE A 174 -1.90 -25.46 16.27
CA PHE A 174 -2.13 -24.14 16.84
C PHE A 174 -1.51 -23.04 15.95
N GLY A 175 -1.83 -21.78 16.25
CA GLY A 175 -1.27 -20.62 15.58
C GLY A 175 -0.76 -19.55 16.56
N LEU A 176 0.18 -18.72 16.11
CA LEU A 176 0.61 -17.53 16.84
C LEU A 176 0.18 -16.25 16.10
N GLY A 177 -0.61 -15.43 16.77
CA GLY A 177 -0.98 -14.08 16.38
C GLY A 177 -0.31 -13.01 17.25
N GLU A 178 -0.74 -11.77 17.05
CA GLU A 178 -0.25 -10.59 17.78
C GLU A 178 -1.35 -9.54 17.89
N GLU A 179 -1.39 -8.81 19.01
CA GLU A 179 -2.42 -7.81 19.28
C GLU A 179 -1.88 -6.45 19.74
N THR A 180 -2.33 -5.40 19.04
CA THR A 180 -2.12 -3.99 19.40
C THR A 180 -3.40 -3.34 19.94
N VAL A 181 -4.57 -3.69 19.41
CA VAL A 181 -5.90 -3.22 19.86
C VAL A 181 -6.81 -4.41 20.18
N SER A 182 -7.19 -5.17 19.14
CA SER A 182 -8.02 -6.38 19.23
C SER A 182 -7.63 -7.45 18.22
N SER A 183 -6.45 -7.34 17.63
CA SER A 183 -5.98 -8.14 16.50
C SER A 183 -5.74 -9.63 16.80
N GLY A 184 -5.80 -10.07 18.06
CA GLY A 184 -5.80 -11.49 18.45
C GLY A 184 -7.21 -11.95 18.88
N ARG A 185 -7.83 -11.25 19.82
CA ARG A 185 -9.18 -11.60 20.33
C ARG A 185 -10.26 -11.55 19.27
N SER A 186 -10.22 -10.58 18.37
CA SER A 186 -11.25 -10.43 17.34
C SER A 186 -11.24 -11.59 16.35
N PRO A 187 -10.10 -11.97 15.75
CA PRO A 187 -10.02 -13.20 14.95
C PRO A 187 -10.41 -14.44 15.76
N ALA A 188 -10.00 -14.55 17.02
CA ALA A 188 -10.35 -15.71 17.84
C ALA A 188 -11.86 -15.83 18.09
N SER A 189 -12.55 -14.72 18.39
CA SER A 189 -14.00 -14.67 18.54
C SER A 189 -14.73 -15.19 17.29
N ASN A 190 -14.41 -14.62 16.13
CA ASN A 190 -15.08 -14.95 14.86
C ASN A 190 -14.70 -16.33 14.30
N ASN A 191 -13.73 -17.00 14.91
CA ASN A 191 -13.28 -18.34 14.53
C ASN A 191 -13.48 -19.36 15.66
N GLY A 192 -14.19 -19.02 16.74
CA GLY A 192 -14.51 -19.94 17.82
C GLY A 192 -13.27 -20.51 18.52
N LEU A 193 -12.24 -19.69 18.73
CA LEU A 193 -10.97 -20.08 19.33
C LEU A 193 -10.79 -19.55 20.75
N VAL A 194 -9.81 -20.13 21.42
CA VAL A 194 -9.21 -19.59 22.63
C VAL A 194 -8.06 -18.65 22.24
N ALA A 195 -8.04 -17.46 22.83
CA ALA A 195 -6.95 -16.49 22.71
C ALA A 195 -6.56 -15.92 24.05
N TYR A 196 -5.26 -15.78 24.29
CA TYR A 196 -4.72 -15.18 25.51
C TYR A 196 -3.86 -13.97 25.17
N THR A 197 -4.24 -12.80 25.67
CA THR A 197 -3.43 -11.59 25.61
C THR A 197 -2.80 -11.35 26.99
N PRO A 198 -1.48 -11.53 27.13
CA PRO A 198 -0.83 -11.48 28.43
C PRO A 198 -0.71 -10.06 28.98
N SER A 199 -0.44 -9.98 30.29
CA SER A 199 0.12 -8.78 30.90
C SER A 199 1.47 -8.38 30.26
N ARG A 200 1.81 -7.09 30.35
CA ARG A 200 3.02 -6.52 29.75
C ARG A 200 4.28 -7.27 30.19
N GLY A 201 5.12 -7.67 29.24
CA GLY A 201 6.42 -8.29 29.48
C GLY A 201 6.38 -9.77 29.87
N LEU A 202 5.21 -10.42 29.89
CA LEU A 202 5.11 -11.83 30.28
C LEU A 202 5.51 -12.80 29.16
N ILE A 203 5.14 -12.51 27.91
CA ILE A 203 5.64 -13.19 26.72
C ILE A 203 6.48 -12.18 25.94
N SER A 204 7.75 -12.51 25.67
CA SER A 204 8.65 -11.61 24.92
C SER A 204 8.14 -11.40 23.50
N ILE A 205 8.12 -10.14 23.06
CA ILE A 205 7.79 -9.74 21.68
C ILE A 205 9.05 -9.58 20.81
N ARG A 206 10.23 -9.95 21.31
CA ARG A 206 11.49 -9.76 20.56
C ARG A 206 11.46 -10.54 19.25
N GLY A 207 11.65 -9.82 18.15
CA GLY A 207 11.61 -10.35 16.79
C GLY A 207 10.20 -10.40 16.17
N ASN A 208 9.23 -9.74 16.79
CA ASN A 208 7.96 -9.38 16.17
C ASN A 208 8.04 -7.96 15.59
N TRP A 209 7.38 -7.73 14.46
CA TRP A 209 7.17 -6.39 13.93
C TRP A 209 6.31 -5.55 14.88
N PRO A 210 6.81 -4.45 15.47
CA PRO A 210 5.98 -3.60 16.31
C PRO A 210 4.99 -2.79 15.46
N LEU A 211 3.83 -2.45 16.01
CA LEU A 211 2.92 -1.42 15.48
C LEU A 211 2.85 -0.25 16.46
N TYR A 212 2.28 -0.46 17.65
CA TYR A 212 2.37 0.50 18.76
C TYR A 212 3.17 -0.17 19.87
N PRO A 213 4.48 0.15 20.01
CA PRO A 213 5.36 -0.55 20.96
C PRO A 213 4.83 -0.61 22.40
N THR A 214 4.01 0.36 22.80
CA THR A 214 3.35 0.46 24.10
C THR A 214 2.19 -0.52 24.30
N CYS A 215 1.74 -1.20 23.26
CA CYS A 215 0.50 -2.00 23.24
C CYS A 215 0.71 -3.44 22.77
N ASP A 216 1.74 -3.67 21.95
CA ASP A 216 1.94 -4.93 21.24
C ASP A 216 2.23 -6.11 22.19
N VAL A 217 1.50 -7.21 22.00
CA VAL A 217 1.70 -8.49 22.71
C VAL A 217 1.52 -9.68 21.77
N VAL A 218 2.30 -10.75 21.99
CA VAL A 218 2.07 -12.04 21.33
C VAL A 218 0.77 -12.66 21.82
N VAL A 219 -0.02 -13.24 20.91
CA VAL A 219 -1.30 -13.88 21.21
C VAL A 219 -1.32 -15.30 20.64
N PRO A 220 -1.22 -16.35 21.47
CA PRO A 220 -1.45 -17.71 21.00
C PRO A 220 -2.92 -17.92 20.64
N HIS A 221 -3.17 -18.72 19.60
CA HIS A 221 -4.49 -19.16 19.17
C HIS A 221 -4.56 -20.69 19.24
N THR A 222 -5.50 -21.20 20.03
CA THR A 222 -5.74 -22.64 20.18
C THR A 222 -7.23 -22.94 20.11
N ARG A 223 -7.58 -24.19 19.77
CA ARG A 223 -8.99 -24.61 19.73
C ARG A 223 -9.56 -24.85 21.13
N THR A 224 -8.70 -25.18 22.09
CA THR A 224 -9.09 -25.49 23.46
C THR A 224 -8.23 -24.78 24.50
N MET A 225 -8.74 -24.64 25.72
CA MET A 225 -7.94 -24.15 26.86
C MET A 225 -6.84 -25.16 27.24
N ARG A 226 -7.08 -26.47 27.09
CA ARG A 226 -6.04 -27.50 27.30
C ARG A 226 -4.82 -27.25 26.41
N ASP A 227 -5.03 -27.00 25.12
CA ASP A 227 -3.94 -26.68 24.18
C ASP A 227 -3.28 -25.34 24.52
N MET A 228 -4.06 -24.35 24.97
CA MET A 228 -3.51 -23.05 25.42
C MET A 228 -2.53 -23.26 26.58
N LEU A 229 -2.93 -24.02 27.60
CA LEU A 229 -2.08 -24.28 28.76
C LEU A 229 -0.82 -25.08 28.38
N ALA A 230 -0.96 -26.09 27.51
CA ALA A 230 0.19 -26.85 26.99
C ALA A 230 1.20 -25.93 26.26
N LEU A 231 0.70 -24.99 25.46
CA LEU A 231 1.53 -24.02 24.76
C LEU A 231 2.16 -22.98 25.70
N LEU A 232 1.44 -22.52 26.73
CA LEU A 232 1.97 -21.59 27.73
C LEU A 232 3.08 -22.20 28.58
N GLN A 233 3.07 -23.52 28.82
CA GLN A 233 4.20 -24.23 29.45
C GLN A 233 5.50 -24.16 28.64
N VAL A 234 5.42 -23.77 27.36
CA VAL A 234 6.55 -23.56 26.47
C VAL A 234 6.88 -22.08 26.35
N LEU A 235 5.88 -21.22 26.15
CA LEU A 235 6.08 -19.80 25.85
C LEU A 235 6.45 -18.95 27.07
N LEU A 236 6.05 -19.33 28.28
CA LEU A 236 6.28 -18.57 29.52
C LEU A 236 7.69 -18.81 30.07
N VAL A 237 8.68 -18.52 29.23
CA VAL A 237 10.11 -18.58 29.55
C VAL A 237 10.71 -17.18 29.48
N GLN A 238 11.63 -16.90 30.40
CA GLN A 238 12.28 -15.58 30.47
C GLN A 238 13.24 -15.39 29.28
N ASP A 239 13.09 -14.26 28.58
CA ASP A 239 14.04 -13.83 27.56
C ASP A 239 15.13 -12.96 28.20
N PRO A 240 16.39 -13.42 28.29
CA PRO A 240 17.45 -12.64 28.92
C PRO A 240 17.81 -11.37 28.16
N LEU A 241 17.39 -11.26 26.89
CA LEU A 241 17.58 -10.08 26.06
C LEU A 241 16.30 -9.24 26.07
N THR A 242 16.40 -7.99 26.52
CA THR A 242 15.27 -7.03 26.56
C THR A 242 15.18 -6.21 25.28
N LYS A 243 16.32 -5.94 24.62
CA LYS A 243 16.36 -5.12 23.40
C LYS A 243 15.43 -5.66 22.31
N GLY A 244 14.53 -4.81 21.83
CA GLY A 244 13.47 -5.19 20.88
C GLY A 244 12.16 -5.62 21.53
N ASP A 245 12.06 -5.55 22.86
CA ASP A 245 10.83 -5.68 23.64
C ASP A 245 10.61 -4.41 24.45
N PHE A 246 9.68 -3.57 23.99
CA PHE A 246 9.54 -2.21 24.49
C PHE A 246 9.38 -2.13 26.01
N TRP A 247 8.44 -2.90 26.58
CA TRP A 247 8.09 -2.80 27.99
C TRP A 247 9.18 -3.36 28.91
N ARG A 248 9.91 -4.38 28.46
CA ARG A 248 11.02 -4.95 29.23
C ARG A 248 12.31 -4.12 29.14
N ASP A 249 12.45 -3.29 28.10
CA ASP A 249 13.67 -2.52 27.83
C ASP A 249 13.57 -1.04 28.25
N GLN A 250 12.37 -0.47 28.35
CA GLN A 250 12.18 0.92 28.78
C GLN A 250 12.63 1.17 30.24
N PRO A 251 13.18 2.35 30.57
CA PRO A 251 13.79 2.61 31.89
C PRO A 251 12.86 3.33 32.89
N PHE A 252 11.59 3.54 32.59
CA PHE A 252 10.72 4.46 33.33
C PHE A 252 9.79 3.78 34.33
N VAL A 253 9.29 2.58 33.99
CA VAL A 253 8.34 1.81 34.80
C VAL A 253 8.94 0.45 35.10
N GLU A 254 9.05 0.08 36.37
CA GLU A 254 9.46 -1.27 36.73
C GLU A 254 8.27 -2.22 36.59
N LEU A 255 8.41 -3.24 35.73
CA LEU A 255 7.39 -4.28 35.61
C LEU A 255 7.55 -5.32 36.72
N PRO A 256 6.44 -5.83 37.28
CA PRO A 256 6.48 -6.98 38.17
C PRO A 256 7.16 -8.18 37.50
N LYS A 257 8.06 -8.83 38.24
CA LYS A 257 8.64 -10.12 37.82
C LYS A 257 7.63 -11.22 38.11
N LEU A 258 6.79 -11.53 37.12
CA LEU A 258 5.91 -12.68 37.18
C LEU A 258 6.53 -13.86 36.41
N SER A 259 6.50 -15.04 37.02
CA SER A 259 6.79 -16.30 36.35
C SER A 259 5.69 -17.28 36.71
N LEU A 260 4.93 -17.73 35.72
CA LEU A 260 3.99 -18.84 35.86
C LEU A 260 4.80 -20.14 35.74
N SER A 261 4.98 -20.85 36.85
CA SER A 261 5.67 -22.14 36.85
C SER A 261 4.84 -23.22 36.16
N ALA A 262 5.46 -24.33 35.78
CA ALA A 262 4.76 -25.47 35.22
C ALA A 262 3.68 -26.02 36.18
N ASP A 263 3.98 -26.07 37.48
CA ASP A 263 3.04 -26.52 38.52
C ASP A 263 1.78 -25.65 38.54
N LYS A 264 1.93 -24.32 38.47
CA LYS A 264 0.79 -23.39 38.40
C LYS A 264 -0.06 -23.59 37.15
N ILE A 265 0.57 -23.86 36.00
CA ILE A 265 -0.17 -24.14 34.77
C ILE A 265 -0.96 -25.46 34.87
N GLN A 266 -0.41 -26.45 35.58
CA GLN A 266 -1.13 -27.69 35.89
C GLN A 266 -2.31 -27.43 36.85
N ASP A 267 -2.11 -26.60 37.88
CA ASP A 267 -3.17 -26.20 38.82
C ASP A 267 -4.31 -25.48 38.09
N ILE A 268 -3.99 -24.58 37.16
CA ILE A 268 -4.96 -23.93 36.27
C ILE A 268 -5.77 -24.97 35.49
N GLY A 269 -5.11 -25.98 34.91
CA GLY A 269 -5.78 -27.04 34.14
C GLY A 269 -6.75 -27.89 34.97
N ASN A 270 -6.48 -28.02 36.27
CA ASN A 270 -7.34 -28.72 37.23
C ASN A 270 -8.47 -27.83 37.79
N HIS A 271 -8.44 -26.53 37.52
CA HIS A 271 -9.43 -25.59 38.01
C HIS A 271 -10.70 -25.62 37.16
N THR A 272 -11.79 -26.18 37.71
CA THR A 272 -13.05 -26.44 36.99
C THR A 272 -14.28 -25.77 37.60
N THR A 273 -14.11 -24.84 38.54
CA THR A 273 -15.20 -24.16 39.25
C THR A 273 -15.00 -22.65 39.21
N LEU A 274 -16.07 -21.88 39.30
CA LEU A 274 -16.04 -20.42 39.48
C LEU A 274 -16.67 -20.01 40.83
N GLN A 275 -16.79 -20.96 41.76
CA GLN A 275 -17.48 -20.78 43.03
C GLN A 275 -16.94 -19.59 43.82
N GLY A 276 -17.85 -18.66 44.15
CA GLY A 276 -17.55 -17.51 44.99
C GLY A 276 -16.87 -16.35 44.26
N LEU A 277 -16.66 -16.46 42.94
CA LEU A 277 -16.17 -15.36 42.13
C LEU A 277 -17.31 -14.43 41.72
N ARG A 278 -17.04 -13.12 41.67
CA ARG A 278 -17.98 -12.10 41.22
C ARG A 278 -17.44 -11.42 39.98
N PHE A 279 -18.18 -11.47 38.87
CA PHE A 279 -17.77 -10.84 37.62
C PHE A 279 -18.66 -9.67 37.24
N ALA A 280 -18.03 -8.54 36.95
CA ALA A 280 -18.71 -7.38 36.39
C ALA A 280 -18.98 -7.59 34.89
N VAL A 281 -20.21 -7.32 34.44
CA VAL A 281 -20.56 -7.22 33.02
C VAL A 281 -21.04 -5.81 32.71
N PRO A 282 -20.38 -5.06 31.81
CA PRO A 282 -20.83 -3.72 31.44
C PRO A 282 -22.14 -3.78 30.66
N ALA A 283 -23.16 -3.06 31.13
CA ALA A 283 -24.50 -3.08 30.53
C ALA A 283 -24.47 -2.76 29.02
N MET A 284 -23.60 -1.83 28.60
CA MET A 284 -23.41 -1.44 27.19
C MET A 284 -23.03 -2.59 26.24
N TYR A 285 -22.44 -3.68 26.74
CA TYR A 285 -22.03 -4.83 25.91
C TYR A 285 -23.08 -5.93 25.82
N ILE A 286 -24.20 -5.79 26.54
CA ILE A 286 -25.29 -6.77 26.58
C ILE A 286 -26.65 -6.14 26.21
N GLY A 287 -26.61 -5.03 25.45
CA GLY A 287 -27.80 -4.32 24.97
C GLY A 287 -28.44 -3.37 26.00
N GLY A 288 -27.77 -3.12 27.12
CA GLY A 288 -28.18 -2.15 28.13
C GLY A 288 -27.79 -0.70 27.78
N PRO A 289 -28.05 0.25 28.70
CA PRO A 289 -27.72 1.66 28.49
C PRO A 289 -26.21 1.88 28.33
N VAL A 290 -25.85 2.90 27.57
CA VAL A 290 -24.48 3.40 27.44
C VAL A 290 -24.32 4.60 28.36
N PRO A 291 -23.22 4.70 29.14
CA PRO A 291 -22.94 5.86 29.99
C PRO A 291 -23.06 7.19 29.24
N GLN A 292 -23.63 8.20 29.90
CA GLN A 292 -23.82 9.51 29.28
C GLN A 292 -22.47 10.13 28.90
N GLY A 293 -22.34 10.54 27.63
CA GLY A 293 -21.09 11.10 27.08
C GLY A 293 -20.11 10.06 26.55
N ALA A 294 -20.34 8.76 26.76
CA ALA A 294 -19.57 7.70 26.12
C ALA A 294 -20.06 7.42 24.69
N LYS A 295 -19.21 6.79 23.88
CA LYS A 295 -19.54 6.44 22.50
C LYS A 295 -20.58 5.32 22.49
N PRO A 296 -21.67 5.43 21.70
CA PRO A 296 -22.66 4.35 21.56
C PRO A 296 -22.02 3.03 21.13
N VAL A 297 -22.53 1.90 21.63
CA VAL A 297 -22.07 0.55 21.25
C VAL A 297 -23.20 -0.18 20.52
N THR A 298 -22.87 -0.86 19.43
CA THR A 298 -23.80 -1.70 18.68
C THR A 298 -23.76 -3.11 19.21
N VAL A 299 -24.90 -3.65 19.60
CA VAL A 299 -25.05 -5.05 20.05
C VAL A 299 -26.22 -5.70 19.33
N ASN A 300 -25.95 -6.81 18.64
CA ASN A 300 -26.98 -7.60 17.99
C ASN A 300 -27.80 -8.36 19.05
N PRO A 301 -29.15 -8.32 19.02
CA PRO A 301 -29.99 -9.07 19.95
C PRO A 301 -29.70 -10.58 20.00
N ARG A 302 -29.21 -11.17 18.90
CA ARG A 302 -28.77 -12.58 18.86
C ARG A 302 -27.50 -12.82 19.63
N VAL A 303 -26.58 -11.85 19.69
CA VAL A 303 -25.41 -11.93 20.58
C VAL A 303 -25.84 -11.88 22.04
N VAL A 304 -26.83 -11.04 22.38
CA VAL A 304 -27.41 -11.00 23.74
C VAL A 304 -28.01 -12.35 24.13
N GLN A 305 -28.70 -13.03 23.20
CA GLN A 305 -29.22 -14.38 23.46
C GLN A 305 -28.14 -15.41 23.76
N VAL A 306 -27.01 -15.37 23.02
CA VAL A 306 -25.85 -16.23 23.28
C VAL A 306 -25.21 -15.88 24.63
N TRP A 307 -25.14 -14.59 24.96
CA TRP A 307 -24.69 -14.12 26.27
C TRP A 307 -25.57 -14.63 27.42
N GLU A 308 -26.90 -14.60 27.31
CA GLU A 308 -27.78 -15.09 28.37
C GLU A 308 -27.64 -16.60 28.64
N GLU A 309 -27.22 -17.38 27.64
CA GLU A 309 -26.81 -18.78 27.86
C GLU A 309 -25.45 -18.84 28.59
N ALA A 310 -24.45 -18.09 28.13
CA ALA A 310 -23.14 -18.06 28.78
C ALA A 310 -23.21 -17.55 30.23
N ARG A 311 -24.06 -16.57 30.51
CA ARG A 311 -24.37 -16.06 31.86
C ARG A 311 -24.87 -17.20 32.76
N ARG A 312 -25.88 -17.95 32.30
CA ARG A 312 -26.39 -19.11 33.05
C ARG A 312 -25.31 -20.15 33.29
N GLN A 313 -24.42 -20.37 32.32
CA GLN A 313 -23.29 -21.29 32.46
C GLN A 313 -22.27 -20.82 33.50
N LEU A 314 -21.96 -19.51 33.53
CA LEU A 314 -21.12 -18.90 34.57
C LEU A 314 -21.75 -19.03 35.96
N GLU A 315 -23.05 -18.72 36.09
CA GLU A 315 -23.79 -18.84 37.36
C GLU A 315 -23.87 -20.29 37.83
N ASN A 316 -24.08 -21.25 36.92
CA ASN A 316 -24.06 -22.68 37.23
C ASN A 316 -22.67 -23.20 37.67
N LEU A 317 -21.60 -22.53 37.26
CA LEU A 317 -20.23 -22.79 37.73
C LEU A 317 -19.94 -22.15 39.10
N GLY A 318 -20.90 -21.42 39.67
CA GLY A 318 -20.83 -20.83 41.00
C GLY A 318 -20.37 -19.36 41.02
N ALA A 319 -20.28 -18.70 39.87
CA ALA A 319 -20.00 -17.28 39.78
C ALA A 319 -21.25 -16.42 40.01
N GLU A 320 -21.08 -15.21 40.53
CA GLU A 320 -22.10 -14.16 40.53
C GLU A 320 -21.83 -13.19 39.38
N ILE A 321 -22.86 -12.88 38.58
CA ILE A 321 -22.75 -11.90 37.49
C ILE A 321 -23.39 -10.58 37.92
N VAL A 322 -22.55 -9.56 38.08
CA VAL A 322 -22.94 -8.21 38.49
C VAL A 322 -23.01 -7.33 37.25
N VAL A 323 -24.22 -6.94 36.83
CA VAL A 323 -24.38 -5.96 35.76
C VAL A 323 -23.99 -4.59 36.29
N VAL A 324 -22.99 -3.96 35.68
CA VAL A 324 -22.49 -2.64 36.06
C VAL A 324 -22.83 -1.62 34.98
N ASP A 325 -23.11 -0.39 35.41
CA ASP A 325 -23.53 0.69 34.50
C ASP A 325 -22.40 1.17 33.58
N ASP A 326 -21.13 0.94 33.95
CA ASP A 326 -19.97 1.48 33.24
C ASP A 326 -18.80 0.49 33.19
N PHE A 327 -17.86 0.74 32.29
CA PHE A 327 -16.52 0.19 32.30
C PHE A 327 -15.52 1.34 32.20
N PRO A 328 -15.15 2.00 33.33
CA PRO A 328 -14.41 3.26 33.32
C PRO A 328 -13.07 3.19 32.59
N ALA A 329 -12.38 2.05 32.66
CA ALA A 329 -11.13 1.83 31.92
C ALA A 329 -11.30 1.98 30.40
N VAL A 330 -12.50 1.79 29.87
CA VAL A 330 -12.84 2.00 28.45
C VAL A 330 -13.45 3.39 28.25
N THR A 331 -14.52 3.71 28.97
CA THR A 331 -15.31 4.91 28.71
C THR A 331 -14.56 6.21 29.02
N ALA A 332 -13.81 6.26 30.14
CA ALA A 332 -12.98 7.41 30.48
C ALA A 332 -11.70 7.49 29.64
N TYR A 333 -11.16 6.35 29.20
CA TYR A 333 -10.02 6.32 28.26
C TYR A 333 -10.40 6.92 26.91
N GLU A 334 -11.56 6.57 26.38
CA GLU A 334 -12.03 7.09 25.09
C GLU A 334 -12.58 8.52 25.17
N ASN A 335 -12.99 8.94 26.37
CA ASN A 335 -13.61 10.23 26.64
C ASN A 335 -13.00 10.80 27.94
N PRO A 336 -11.83 11.46 27.86
CA PRO A 336 -11.09 11.94 29.05
C PRO A 336 -11.93 12.79 30.01
N GLY A 337 -12.94 13.50 29.51
CA GLY A 337 -13.89 14.27 30.33
C GLY A 337 -14.77 13.44 31.27
N LEU A 338 -14.85 12.12 31.09
CA LEU A 338 -15.53 11.19 31.99
C LEU A 338 -14.61 10.66 33.11
N SER A 339 -13.32 11.00 33.08
CA SER A 339 -12.40 10.60 34.16
C SER A 339 -12.79 11.26 35.49
N PRO A 340 -12.63 10.55 36.63
CA PRO A 340 -12.81 11.16 37.95
C PRO A 340 -11.93 12.40 38.15
N ARG A 341 -12.41 13.39 38.89
CA ARG A 341 -11.65 14.62 39.18
C ARG A 341 -10.31 14.30 39.84
N GLY A 342 -9.23 14.90 39.34
CA GLY A 342 -7.86 14.68 39.84
C GLY A 342 -7.13 13.46 39.24
N THR A 343 -7.75 12.75 38.30
CA THR A 343 -7.11 11.64 37.57
C THR A 343 -6.05 12.19 36.62
N ILE A 344 -4.83 11.64 36.68
CA ILE A 344 -3.74 11.95 35.74
C ILE A 344 -4.19 11.59 34.32
N GLN A 345 -4.00 12.51 33.38
CA GLN A 345 -4.33 12.31 31.97
C GLN A 345 -3.07 12.01 31.16
N LEU A 346 -3.28 11.42 29.98
CA LEU A 346 -2.22 11.31 28.98
C LEU A 346 -1.78 12.71 28.51
N PRO A 347 -0.50 12.88 28.12
CA PRO A 347 0.00 14.15 27.57
C PRO A 347 -0.86 14.65 26.39
N THR A 348 -1.08 15.97 26.31
CA THR A 348 -1.81 16.62 25.22
C THR A 348 -1.00 16.45 23.92
N SER A 349 -1.44 15.57 23.01
CA SER A 349 -0.78 15.09 21.77
C SER A 349 -0.20 13.66 21.79
N TRP A 350 -0.33 12.91 22.90
CA TRP A 350 0.23 11.56 23.02
C TRP A 350 -0.07 10.64 21.82
N HIS A 351 -1.30 10.65 21.30
CA HIS A 351 -1.66 9.83 20.14
C HIS A 351 -0.85 10.16 18.88
N GLN A 352 -0.44 11.41 18.67
CA GLN A 352 0.40 11.79 17.53
C GLN A 352 1.84 11.32 17.76
N THR A 353 2.35 11.47 18.98
CA THR A 353 3.67 10.97 19.39
C THR A 353 3.79 9.46 19.24
N GLU A 354 2.78 8.72 19.68
CA GLU A 354 2.74 7.27 19.61
C GLU A 354 2.60 6.76 18.17
N ARG A 355 1.82 7.45 17.33
CA ARG A 355 1.57 7.05 15.93
C ARG A 355 2.60 7.58 14.92
N GLY A 356 3.51 8.45 15.34
CA GLY A 356 4.57 9.00 14.51
C GLY A 356 5.95 8.58 15.03
N PRO A 357 6.57 9.36 15.93
CA PRO A 357 7.89 9.08 16.49
C PRO A 357 8.09 7.66 17.01
N MET A 358 7.18 7.16 17.85
CA MET A 358 7.34 5.83 18.46
C MET A 358 7.33 4.70 17.42
N VAL A 359 6.41 4.76 16.45
CA VAL A 359 6.35 3.83 15.31
C VAL A 359 7.65 3.89 14.51
N ALA A 360 8.10 5.09 14.14
CA ALA A 360 9.30 5.30 13.34
C ALA A 360 10.54 4.68 13.99
N HIS A 361 10.81 5.01 15.27
CA HIS A 361 11.95 4.45 15.99
C HIS A 361 11.82 2.95 16.23
N GLY A 362 10.61 2.44 16.52
CA GLY A 362 10.39 1.00 16.69
C GLY A 362 10.68 0.20 15.43
N TRP A 363 10.26 0.70 14.27
CA TRP A 363 10.48 0.05 12.97
C TRP A 363 11.93 0.13 12.55
N ASP A 364 12.57 1.29 12.73
CA ASP A 364 14.00 1.44 12.44
C ASP A 364 14.86 0.53 13.32
N GLN A 365 14.52 0.43 14.62
CA GLN A 365 15.18 -0.50 15.53
C GLN A 365 14.96 -1.97 15.13
N PHE A 366 13.74 -2.35 14.71
CA PHE A 366 13.44 -3.70 14.22
C PHE A 366 14.30 -4.06 13.00
N LEU A 367 14.35 -3.17 11.99
CA LEU A 367 15.14 -3.40 10.76
C LEU A 367 16.64 -3.49 11.06
N ARG A 368 17.18 -2.59 11.88
CA ARG A 368 18.60 -2.64 12.30
C ARG A 368 18.94 -3.89 13.09
N ASN A 369 18.06 -4.31 14.00
CA ASN A 369 18.25 -5.55 14.75
C ASN A 369 18.12 -6.78 13.84
N ASN A 370 17.33 -6.70 12.77
CA ASN A 370 17.26 -7.77 11.78
C ASN A 370 18.53 -7.86 10.93
N ALA A 371 19.16 -6.74 10.60
CA ALA A 371 20.43 -6.70 9.88
C ALA A 371 20.41 -7.40 8.50
N ASP A 372 19.29 -7.33 7.79
CA ASP A 372 19.23 -7.67 6.37
C ASP A 372 19.96 -6.56 5.57
N PRO A 373 21.01 -6.87 4.78
CA PRO A 373 21.75 -5.88 3.99
C PRO A 373 20.88 -5.09 3.00
N ASN A 374 19.77 -5.64 2.53
CA ASN A 374 18.86 -4.97 1.60
C ASN A 374 17.93 -3.96 2.31
N TYR A 375 17.77 -4.11 3.62
CA TYR A 375 16.90 -3.27 4.46
C TYR A 375 17.63 -2.84 5.74
N PRO A 376 18.72 -2.07 5.63
CA PRO A 376 19.59 -1.77 6.77
C PRO A 376 18.94 -0.82 7.79
N SER A 377 17.93 -0.06 7.39
CA SER A 377 17.22 0.92 8.22
C SER A 377 15.90 1.34 7.56
N LEU A 378 15.05 2.04 8.30
CA LEU A 378 13.79 2.58 7.77
C LEU A 378 14.03 3.70 6.74
N LYS A 379 15.20 4.36 6.75
CA LYS A 379 15.54 5.45 5.82
C LYS A 379 15.58 5.03 4.35
N GLY A 380 15.85 3.74 4.07
CA GLY A 380 15.87 3.19 2.72
C GLY A 380 14.51 2.66 2.23
N VAL A 381 13.46 2.75 3.06
CA VAL A 381 12.14 2.21 2.76
C VAL A 381 11.25 3.28 2.13
N GLU A 382 10.66 2.97 0.98
CA GLU A 382 9.72 3.88 0.32
C GLU A 382 8.37 3.89 1.05
N GLY A 383 8.06 5.00 1.74
CA GLY A 383 6.90 5.09 2.63
C GLY A 383 5.53 4.90 1.96
N THR A 384 5.40 5.27 0.68
CA THR A 384 4.19 5.07 -0.14
C THR A 384 3.87 3.59 -0.38
N ASN A 385 4.88 2.71 -0.33
CA ASN A 385 4.73 1.27 -0.55
C ASN A 385 4.42 0.49 0.73
N ILE A 386 4.42 1.13 1.90
CA ILE A 386 4.18 0.46 3.20
C ILE A 386 2.73 -0.03 3.30
N PHE A 387 1.78 0.84 3.01
CA PHE A 387 0.37 0.49 2.87
C PHE A 387 -0.25 1.37 1.78
N PRO A 388 -0.07 0.99 0.50
CA PRO A 388 -0.52 1.79 -0.64
C PRO A 388 -2.03 2.04 -0.61
N MET A 389 -2.43 3.28 -0.94
CA MET A 389 -3.84 3.62 -1.08
C MET A 389 -4.50 2.90 -2.27
N SER A 390 -3.71 2.51 -3.28
CA SER A 390 -4.16 1.70 -4.42
C SER A 390 -4.64 0.30 -4.03
N MET A 391 -4.28 -0.20 -2.84
CA MET A 391 -4.74 -1.49 -2.32
C MET A 391 -6.10 -1.39 -1.60
N ARG A 392 -6.60 -0.16 -1.39
CA ARG A 392 -7.88 0.08 -0.72
C ARG A 392 -8.96 0.33 -1.76
N THR A 393 -10.13 -0.20 -1.49
CA THR A 393 -11.33 0.10 -2.28
C THR A 393 -11.84 1.52 -1.98
N PRO A 394 -12.71 2.09 -2.83
CA PRO A 394 -13.37 3.37 -2.53
C PRO A 394 -14.11 3.37 -1.19
N VAL A 395 -14.81 2.27 -0.86
CA VAL A 395 -15.56 2.14 0.39
C VAL A 395 -14.63 2.10 1.61
N GLU A 396 -13.47 1.45 1.50
CA GLU A 396 -12.46 1.50 2.57
C GLU A 396 -11.90 2.90 2.78
N LEU A 397 -11.76 3.69 1.71
CA LEU A 397 -11.26 5.06 1.76
C LEU A 397 -12.24 6.03 2.43
N GLU A 398 -13.55 5.84 2.25
CA GLU A 398 -14.60 6.64 2.91
C GLU A 398 -14.56 6.55 4.44
N HIS A 399 -14.16 5.38 4.97
CA HIS A 399 -14.10 5.11 6.40
C HIS A 399 -12.70 5.26 7.00
N LEU A 400 -11.71 5.70 6.21
CA LEU A 400 -10.33 5.86 6.68
C LEU A 400 -10.21 7.10 7.58
N PRO A 401 -9.73 6.96 8.83
CA PRO A 401 -9.58 8.11 9.72
C PRO A 401 -8.43 9.02 9.26
N THR A 402 -8.75 10.11 8.56
CA THR A 402 -7.77 11.02 7.93
C THR A 402 -6.89 11.77 8.94
N THR A 403 -7.42 12.10 10.12
CA THR A 403 -6.71 12.92 11.12
C THR A 403 -5.84 12.12 12.09
N THR A 404 -6.04 10.80 12.18
CA THR A 404 -5.33 9.95 13.15
C THR A 404 -4.57 8.78 12.50
N ALA A 405 -4.60 8.65 11.17
CA ALA A 405 -3.81 7.67 10.45
C ALA A 405 -2.30 7.92 10.60
N ILE A 406 -1.52 6.83 10.60
CA ILE A 406 -0.06 6.91 10.56
C ILE A 406 0.34 7.45 9.18
N LYS A 407 1.18 8.48 9.17
CA LYS A 407 1.68 9.11 7.94
C LYS A 407 2.94 8.40 7.47
N TRP A 408 2.78 7.28 6.77
CA TRP A 408 3.87 6.36 6.38
C TRP A 408 5.07 7.06 5.72
N SER A 409 4.82 7.96 4.77
CA SER A 409 5.85 8.73 4.05
C SER A 409 6.60 9.75 4.91
N GLN A 410 6.08 10.06 6.09
CA GLN A 410 6.67 11.01 7.03
C GLN A 410 7.39 10.32 8.19
N LEU A 411 7.32 8.98 8.31
CA LEU A 411 7.93 8.27 9.44
C LEU A 411 9.44 8.52 9.54
N THR A 412 10.12 8.60 8.40
CA THR A 412 11.57 8.89 8.35
C THR A 412 11.93 10.28 8.86
N ASN A 413 10.99 11.23 8.88
CA ASN A 413 11.21 12.57 9.42
C ASN A 413 11.39 12.58 10.94
N TYR A 414 10.91 11.53 11.63
CA TYR A 414 11.08 11.40 13.07
C TYR A 414 12.40 10.71 13.46
N LEU A 415 13.19 10.23 12.50
CA LEU A 415 14.43 9.50 12.77
C LEU A 415 15.59 10.47 13.00
N GLU A 416 15.73 10.92 14.24
CA GLU A 416 16.88 11.66 14.75
C GLU A 416 17.99 10.72 15.26
N ASP A 417 19.15 11.28 15.66
CA ASP A 417 20.21 10.54 16.37
C ASP A 417 19.84 10.29 17.85
N THR A 418 18.59 9.85 18.08
CA THR A 418 18.00 9.57 19.39
C THR A 418 17.33 8.19 19.40
N THR A 419 17.05 7.67 20.60
CA THR A 419 16.35 6.40 20.79
C THR A 419 14.86 6.64 21.05
N MET A 420 14.01 5.62 20.85
CA MET A 420 12.57 5.74 21.17
C MET A 420 12.31 6.15 22.63
N TYR A 421 13.24 5.87 23.55
CA TYR A 421 13.10 6.24 24.97
C TYR A 421 13.32 7.73 25.23
N GLN A 422 13.81 8.48 24.26
CA GLN A 422 14.04 9.93 24.35
C GLN A 422 12.94 10.75 23.69
N VAL A 423 11.91 10.09 23.15
CA VAL A 423 10.73 10.76 22.59
C VAL A 423 10.03 11.58 23.69
N GLU A 424 9.64 12.80 23.33
CA GLU A 424 9.03 13.76 24.25
C GLU A 424 7.80 13.18 24.97
N ASN A 425 7.68 13.45 26.28
CA ASN A 425 6.57 13.03 27.13
C ASN A 425 6.35 11.52 27.26
N LEU A 426 7.24 10.66 26.74
CA LEU A 426 7.12 9.20 26.84
C LEU A 426 7.04 8.73 28.30
N LYS A 427 7.98 9.19 29.14
CA LYS A 427 8.01 8.82 30.56
C LYS A 427 6.68 9.12 31.25
N ASP A 428 6.16 10.32 31.06
CA ASP A 428 4.92 10.77 31.69
C ASP A 428 3.72 10.00 31.16
N ALA A 429 3.70 9.68 29.86
CA ALA A 429 2.69 8.83 29.27
C ALA A 429 2.69 7.40 29.85
N LEU A 430 3.86 6.76 30.01
CA LEU A 430 3.92 5.40 30.59
C LEU A 430 3.45 5.39 32.05
N ILE A 431 3.83 6.40 32.83
CA ILE A 431 3.35 6.56 34.22
C ILE A 431 1.83 6.77 34.24
N ALA A 432 1.31 7.62 33.36
CA ALA A 432 -0.12 7.88 33.24
C ALA A 432 -0.91 6.62 32.84
N LEU A 433 -0.42 5.81 31.90
CA LEU A 433 -1.08 4.57 31.48
C LEU A 433 -1.22 3.57 32.64
N GLU A 434 -0.14 3.35 33.41
CA GLU A 434 -0.20 2.45 34.57
C GLU A 434 -1.07 3.02 35.70
N TYR A 435 -1.04 4.33 35.92
CA TYR A 435 -1.93 5.00 36.87
C TYR A 435 -3.40 4.84 36.46
N LEU A 436 -3.73 5.12 35.19
CA LEU A 436 -5.09 5.02 34.65
C LEU A 436 -5.60 3.58 34.74
N ARG A 437 -4.76 2.57 34.45
CA ARG A 437 -5.15 1.17 34.64
C ARG A 437 -5.55 0.92 36.08
N ARG A 438 -4.70 1.24 37.05
CA ARG A 438 -5.00 1.03 38.48
C ARG A 438 -6.27 1.77 38.89
N LYS A 439 -6.39 3.04 38.47
CA LYS A 439 -7.47 3.91 38.91
C LYS A 439 -8.83 3.56 38.30
N LEU A 440 -8.85 3.16 37.03
CA LEU A 440 -10.08 2.94 36.27
C LEU A 440 -10.49 1.47 36.15
N LEU A 441 -9.57 0.54 36.46
CA LEU A 441 -9.84 -0.90 36.51
C LEU A 441 -9.75 -1.44 37.95
N ASP A 442 -8.58 -1.38 38.57
CA ASP A 442 -8.31 -2.09 39.83
C ASP A 442 -9.15 -1.52 40.99
N ASP A 443 -9.17 -0.19 41.13
CA ASP A 443 -10.00 0.55 42.11
C ASP A 443 -11.49 0.34 41.84
N TYR A 444 -11.90 0.40 40.57
CA TYR A 444 -13.32 0.25 40.21
C TYR A 444 -13.83 -1.16 40.50
N LEU A 445 -13.06 -2.19 40.15
CA LEU A 445 -13.37 -3.58 40.51
C LEU A 445 -13.47 -3.76 42.03
N ALA A 446 -12.65 -3.05 42.81
CA ALA A 446 -12.77 -3.07 44.27
C ALA A 446 -14.03 -2.34 44.77
N GLU A 447 -14.41 -1.22 44.14
CA GLU A 447 -15.62 -0.45 44.45
C GLU A 447 -16.90 -1.26 44.21
N VAL A 448 -16.97 -1.97 43.09
CA VAL A 448 -18.13 -2.82 42.73
C VAL A 448 -18.03 -4.24 43.27
N ASP A 449 -17.02 -4.52 44.11
CA ASP A 449 -16.73 -5.82 44.72
C ASP A 449 -16.74 -6.99 43.72
N CYS A 450 -15.96 -6.86 42.65
CA CYS A 450 -15.80 -7.86 41.60
C CYS A 450 -14.33 -8.30 41.41
N ASP A 451 -14.14 -9.56 41.05
CA ASP A 451 -12.85 -10.16 40.75
C ASP A 451 -12.30 -9.72 39.39
N GLY A 452 -13.17 -9.52 38.42
CA GLY A 452 -12.82 -9.12 37.05
C GLY A 452 -14.04 -8.83 36.20
N PHE A 453 -13.82 -8.55 34.92
CA PHE A 453 -14.88 -8.34 33.95
C PHE A 453 -15.09 -9.57 33.07
N VAL A 454 -16.34 -9.81 32.69
CA VAL A 454 -16.72 -10.83 31.71
C VAL A 454 -17.78 -10.27 30.76
N PHE A 455 -17.55 -10.36 29.45
CA PHE A 455 -18.44 -9.78 28.44
C PHE A 455 -18.30 -10.45 27.07
N PRO A 456 -19.33 -10.36 26.19
CA PRO A 456 -19.21 -10.79 24.80
C PRO A 456 -18.02 -10.10 24.12
N ALA A 457 -17.20 -10.86 23.39
CA ALA A 457 -15.99 -10.36 22.76
C ALA A 457 -16.25 -9.31 21.66
N ALA A 458 -17.46 -9.31 21.08
CA ALA A 458 -17.93 -8.30 20.14
C ALA A 458 -19.44 -8.14 20.30
N GLY A 459 -19.98 -7.03 19.80
CA GLY A 459 -21.42 -6.78 19.72
C GLY A 459 -22.07 -7.37 18.47
N ASP A 460 -21.33 -7.53 17.37
CA ASP A 460 -21.77 -8.25 16.16
C ASP A 460 -20.60 -8.64 15.24
N VAL A 461 -20.89 -9.36 14.15
CA VAL A 461 -19.94 -9.77 13.09
C VAL A 461 -20.25 -9.04 11.77
N GLY A 462 -19.24 -8.38 11.19
CA GLY A 462 -19.34 -7.69 9.89
C GLY A 462 -19.43 -8.64 8.69
N ALA A 463 -20.10 -8.20 7.62
CA ALA A 463 -20.24 -8.96 6.39
C ALA A 463 -18.94 -8.98 5.56
N ALA A 464 -18.70 -10.07 4.83
CA ALA A 464 -17.46 -10.30 4.07
C ALA A 464 -17.23 -9.28 2.95
N ASP A 465 -18.30 -8.66 2.44
CA ASP A 465 -18.25 -7.63 1.39
C ASP A 465 -18.13 -6.20 1.93
N ALA A 466 -17.84 -6.01 3.23
CA ALA A 466 -17.69 -4.69 3.87
C ALA A 466 -16.57 -3.83 3.28
N ASP A 467 -15.63 -4.42 2.54
CA ASP A 467 -14.63 -3.69 1.76
C ASP A 467 -15.22 -3.05 0.50
N VAL A 468 -16.38 -3.45 -0.02
CA VAL A 468 -16.92 -2.88 -1.29
C VAL A 468 -18.37 -2.46 -1.25
N ASN A 469 -19.12 -2.92 -0.27
CA ASN A 469 -20.53 -2.63 -0.12
C ASN A 469 -20.70 -1.55 0.97
N PRO A 470 -21.14 -0.33 0.61
CA PRO A 470 -21.29 0.76 1.57
C PRO A 470 -22.21 0.43 2.76
N SER A 471 -23.26 -0.37 2.55
CA SER A 471 -24.16 -0.77 3.64
C SER A 471 -23.50 -1.76 4.60
N SER A 472 -22.76 -2.72 4.06
CA SER A 472 -21.98 -3.66 4.87
C SER A 472 -20.86 -2.95 5.63
N ALA A 473 -20.18 -2.01 4.97
CA ALA A 473 -19.15 -1.17 5.58
C ALA A 473 -19.72 -0.34 6.74
N LEU A 474 -20.86 0.33 6.53
CA LEU A 474 -21.51 1.11 7.57
C LEU A 474 -21.80 0.29 8.84
N HIS A 475 -22.15 -0.99 8.70
CA HIS A 475 -22.30 -1.88 9.86
C HIS A 475 -20.96 -2.31 10.45
N ALA A 476 -20.01 -2.75 9.60
CA ALA A 476 -18.69 -3.21 10.03
C ALA A 476 -17.87 -2.11 10.74
N TRP A 477 -18.14 -0.84 10.46
CA TRP A 477 -17.50 0.33 11.07
C TRP A 477 -18.23 0.90 12.31
N LYS A 478 -19.26 0.22 12.84
CA LYS A 478 -19.92 0.61 14.11
C LYS A 478 -19.15 0.13 15.33
N ASN A 479 -19.13 0.95 16.38
CA ASN A 479 -18.51 0.59 17.66
C ASN A 479 -19.16 -0.68 18.23
N GLY A 480 -18.35 -1.60 18.76
CA GLY A 480 -18.75 -2.97 19.08
C GLY A 480 -18.66 -3.97 17.92
N VAL A 481 -18.42 -3.51 16.68
CA VAL A 481 -18.24 -4.37 15.49
C VAL A 481 -16.88 -4.17 14.84
N TYR A 482 -16.42 -2.91 14.71
CA TYR A 482 -15.15 -2.61 14.03
C TYR A 482 -13.92 -3.08 14.80
N TYR A 483 -14.03 -3.18 16.13
CA TYR A 483 -13.11 -3.80 17.08
C TYR A 483 -13.88 -4.78 17.98
N SER A 484 -13.14 -5.67 18.66
CA SER A 484 -13.68 -6.35 19.83
C SER A 484 -14.01 -5.35 20.94
N ASN A 485 -14.99 -5.69 21.76
CA ASN A 485 -15.37 -4.92 22.95
C ASN A 485 -14.14 -4.65 23.83
N GLY A 486 -14.10 -3.45 24.41
CA GLY A 486 -12.93 -2.90 25.09
C GLY A 486 -12.00 -2.04 24.22
N ASN A 487 -12.17 -2.08 22.88
CA ASN A 487 -11.47 -1.22 21.92
C ASN A 487 -9.95 -1.15 22.17
N GLY A 488 -9.33 0.03 22.02
CA GLY A 488 -7.90 0.23 22.25
C GLY A 488 -7.49 0.29 23.72
N ALA A 489 -8.46 0.50 24.63
CA ALA A 489 -8.18 0.74 26.04
C ALA A 489 -7.50 -0.46 26.71
N LEU A 490 -7.96 -1.69 26.42
CA LEU A 490 -7.43 -2.89 27.10
C LEU A 490 -5.93 -3.09 26.85
N ARG A 491 -5.45 -2.80 25.63
CA ARG A 491 -4.03 -2.93 25.28
C ARG A 491 -3.20 -1.72 25.73
N HIS A 492 -3.70 -0.51 25.50
CA HIS A 492 -3.02 0.69 25.98
C HIS A 492 -2.82 0.70 27.49
N LEU A 493 -3.76 0.17 28.26
CA LEU A 493 -3.69 0.05 29.72
C LEU A 493 -3.02 -1.25 30.21
N GLY A 494 -2.63 -2.17 29.31
CA GLY A 494 -1.94 -3.41 29.67
C GLY A 494 -2.78 -4.38 30.50
N ILE A 495 -4.09 -4.39 30.27
CA ILE A 495 -5.06 -5.25 30.96
C ILE A 495 -4.94 -6.66 30.35
N PRO A 496 -4.70 -7.76 31.08
CA PRO A 496 -4.68 -9.10 30.49
C PRO A 496 -6.10 -9.58 30.16
N THR A 497 -6.23 -10.38 29.10
CA THR A 497 -7.53 -10.95 28.71
C THR A 497 -7.39 -12.38 28.20
N VAL A 498 -8.41 -13.20 28.46
CA VAL A 498 -8.58 -14.51 27.82
C VAL A 498 -9.95 -14.52 27.15
N THR A 499 -9.97 -14.84 25.86
CA THR A 499 -11.22 -15.04 25.10
C THR A 499 -11.40 -16.53 24.85
N VAL A 500 -12.59 -17.05 25.16
CA VAL A 500 -12.99 -18.43 24.91
C VAL A 500 -14.28 -18.45 24.09
N PRO A 501 -14.62 -19.54 23.39
CA PRO A 501 -15.87 -19.63 22.62
C PRO A 501 -17.10 -19.46 23.53
N MET A 502 -17.98 -18.49 23.22
CA MET A 502 -19.23 -18.27 23.96
C MET A 502 -20.37 -19.10 23.35
N GLY A 503 -20.42 -19.15 22.02
CA GLY A 503 -21.45 -19.88 21.27
C GLY A 503 -21.59 -19.36 19.83
N MET A 504 -22.69 -19.73 19.18
CA MET A 504 -22.97 -19.43 17.77
C MET A 504 -24.09 -18.39 17.64
N VAL A 505 -23.86 -17.35 16.85
CA VAL A 505 -24.88 -16.36 16.48
C VAL A 505 -25.78 -16.97 15.39
N ALA A 506 -26.96 -17.45 15.79
CA ALA A 506 -27.75 -18.42 15.02
C ALA A 506 -28.16 -17.97 13.60
N ASP A 507 -28.50 -16.69 13.40
CA ASP A 507 -28.89 -16.12 12.11
C ASP A 507 -27.70 -15.93 11.15
N LYS A 508 -26.49 -15.77 11.70
CA LYS A 508 -25.26 -15.60 10.92
C LYS A 508 -24.47 -16.89 10.75
N GLN A 509 -24.71 -17.89 11.60
CA GLN A 509 -23.89 -19.10 11.72
C GLN A 509 -22.41 -18.76 11.92
N MET A 510 -22.14 -17.72 12.70
CA MET A 510 -20.78 -17.28 13.06
C MET A 510 -20.57 -17.42 14.57
N PRO A 511 -19.42 -17.93 15.02
CA PRO A 511 -19.13 -18.01 16.44
C PRO A 511 -18.88 -16.61 17.00
N ILE A 512 -19.05 -16.48 18.31
CA ILE A 512 -18.67 -15.30 19.05
C ILE A 512 -18.02 -15.69 20.38
N GLY A 513 -16.99 -14.95 20.78
CA GLY A 513 -16.22 -15.21 21.99
C GLY A 513 -16.82 -14.59 23.24
N LEU A 514 -16.41 -15.11 24.39
CA LEU A 514 -16.59 -14.53 25.73
C LEU A 514 -15.20 -14.09 26.21
N THR A 515 -15.05 -12.81 26.51
CA THR A 515 -13.79 -12.25 27.01
C THR A 515 -13.85 -12.09 28.52
N PHE A 516 -12.91 -12.73 29.21
CA PHE A 516 -12.55 -12.40 30.59
C PHE A 516 -11.44 -11.35 30.57
N ALA A 517 -11.56 -10.30 31.38
CA ALA A 517 -10.54 -9.29 31.59
C ALA A 517 -10.26 -9.16 33.09
N GLY A 518 -8.98 -9.17 33.47
CA GLY A 518 -8.54 -9.20 34.86
C GLY A 518 -7.56 -8.09 35.21
N ARG A 519 -7.17 -8.03 36.49
CA ARG A 519 -6.10 -7.14 36.95
C ARG A 519 -4.78 -7.55 36.28
N ALA A 520 -3.94 -6.57 35.96
CA ALA A 520 -2.63 -6.87 35.41
C ALA A 520 -1.79 -7.71 36.37
N TYR A 521 -1.08 -8.68 35.81
CA TYR A 521 -0.23 -9.66 36.49
C TYR A 521 -0.99 -10.67 37.36
N ASP A 522 -2.32 -10.73 37.25
CA ASP A 522 -3.18 -11.78 37.82
C ASP A 522 -3.62 -12.80 36.75
N ASP A 523 -2.78 -12.99 35.74
CA ASP A 523 -3.03 -13.84 34.57
C ASP A 523 -3.32 -15.30 34.96
N GLU A 524 -2.76 -15.78 36.08
CA GLU A 524 -2.99 -17.12 36.62
C GLU A 524 -4.48 -17.36 36.90
N ARG A 525 -5.11 -16.46 37.66
CA ARG A 525 -6.54 -16.53 37.99
C ARG A 525 -7.37 -16.37 36.73
N LEU A 526 -7.00 -15.44 35.86
CA LEU A 526 -7.69 -15.19 34.61
C LEU A 526 -7.74 -16.44 33.70
N LEU A 527 -6.62 -17.15 33.55
CA LEU A 527 -6.53 -18.40 32.81
C LEU A 527 -7.36 -19.51 33.48
N ALA A 528 -7.37 -19.57 34.82
CA ALA A 528 -8.20 -20.52 35.58
C ALA A 528 -9.70 -20.29 35.40
N TRP A 529 -10.15 -19.03 35.28
CA TRP A 529 -11.55 -18.71 35.01
C TRP A 529 -11.97 -19.17 33.62
N ALA A 530 -11.15 -18.85 32.62
CA ALA A 530 -11.39 -19.26 31.24
C ALA A 530 -11.37 -20.79 31.08
N ASN A 531 -10.43 -21.48 31.74
CA ASN A 531 -10.37 -22.94 31.76
C ASN A 531 -11.64 -23.55 32.35
N ALA A 532 -12.07 -23.08 33.52
CA ALA A 532 -13.27 -23.58 34.19
C ALA A 532 -14.55 -23.39 33.33
N PHE A 533 -14.65 -22.26 32.63
CA PHE A 533 -15.76 -22.02 31.71
C PHE A 533 -15.69 -22.91 30.47
N GLU A 534 -14.57 -22.93 29.75
CA GLU A 534 -14.46 -23.65 28.48
C GLU A 534 -14.62 -25.17 28.65
N ILE A 535 -13.98 -25.77 29.66
CA ILE A 535 -14.02 -27.22 29.87
C ILE A 535 -15.43 -27.71 30.21
N LYS A 536 -16.24 -26.85 30.84
CA LYS A 536 -17.61 -27.19 31.24
C LYS A 536 -18.60 -27.00 30.09
N THR A 537 -18.39 -25.98 29.26
CA THR A 537 -19.36 -25.54 28.26
C THR A 537 -19.13 -26.21 26.92
N GLY A 538 -17.87 -26.35 26.49
CA GLY A 538 -17.53 -26.93 25.19
C GLY A 538 -18.20 -26.23 24.01
N SER A 539 -18.44 -24.92 24.11
CA SER A 539 -19.27 -24.15 23.15
C SER A 539 -18.69 -24.04 21.73
N ARG A 540 -17.46 -24.51 21.50
CA ARG A 540 -16.85 -24.59 20.17
C ARG A 540 -17.54 -25.65 19.32
N THR A 541 -17.78 -25.32 18.06
CA THR A 541 -18.20 -26.29 17.04
C THR A 541 -17.20 -26.31 15.88
N PRO A 542 -16.92 -27.46 15.24
CA PRO A 542 -16.05 -27.48 14.08
C PRO A 542 -16.63 -26.64 12.93
N PRO A 543 -15.80 -25.92 12.16
CA PRO A 543 -16.26 -25.12 11.02
C PRO A 543 -16.86 -26.02 9.90
N PRO A 544 -18.07 -25.70 9.39
CA PRO A 544 -18.72 -26.52 8.37
C PRO A 544 -18.05 -26.48 6.99
N LEU A 545 -17.26 -25.44 6.66
CA LEU A 545 -16.64 -25.32 5.33
C LEU A 545 -15.34 -26.11 5.20
N THR A 546 -14.80 -26.67 6.29
CA THR A 546 -13.56 -27.45 6.28
C THR A 546 -13.71 -28.79 7.01
N PRO A 547 -14.62 -29.67 6.56
CA PRO A 547 -14.87 -30.95 7.22
C PRO A 547 -13.62 -31.86 7.24
N PRO A 548 -13.63 -32.94 8.03
CA PRO A 548 -12.58 -33.95 7.96
C PRO A 548 -12.49 -34.57 6.56
N LEU A 549 -11.26 -34.72 6.06
CA LEU A 549 -10.95 -35.54 4.90
C LEU A 549 -10.90 -37.01 5.33
N GLN A 550 -11.07 -37.93 4.37
CA GLN A 550 -10.90 -39.36 4.66
C GLN A 550 -9.51 -39.66 5.21
N THR A 551 -8.49 -38.95 4.73
CA THR A 551 -7.09 -39.08 5.16
C THR A 551 -6.85 -38.58 6.58
N ASP A 552 -7.76 -37.78 7.15
CA ASP A 552 -7.61 -37.22 8.50
C ASP A 552 -7.90 -38.25 9.59
N MET A 553 -8.51 -39.39 9.22
CA MET A 553 -8.87 -40.50 10.11
C MET A 553 -7.73 -41.53 10.18
N ILE A 554 -6.98 -41.52 11.28
CA ILE A 554 -5.82 -42.39 11.51
C ILE A 554 -6.22 -43.55 12.43
N THR A 555 -6.01 -44.78 11.98
CA THR A 555 -6.20 -45.96 12.85
C THR A 555 -5.01 -46.13 13.78
N LEU A 556 -5.22 -45.98 15.09
CA LEU A 556 -4.17 -46.10 16.10
C LEU A 556 -3.70 -47.55 16.25
N ARG A 557 -2.39 -47.76 16.11
CA ARG A 557 -1.69 -49.03 16.30
C ARG A 557 -0.29 -48.79 16.84
N HIS A 558 0.14 -49.56 17.84
CA HIS A 558 1.49 -49.45 18.37
C HIS A 558 2.49 -50.03 17.37
N ILE A 559 3.47 -49.23 16.93
CA ILE A 559 4.58 -49.67 16.09
C ILE A 559 5.86 -49.39 16.86
N ASP A 560 6.66 -50.43 17.14
CA ASP A 560 7.93 -50.27 17.86
C ASP A 560 8.92 -49.48 16.99
N SER A 561 9.23 -48.25 17.42
CA SER A 561 10.16 -47.33 16.77
C SER A 561 11.57 -47.91 16.59
N ASN A 562 11.99 -48.86 17.44
CA ASN A 562 13.31 -49.51 17.37
C ASN A 562 13.39 -50.58 16.28
N THR A 563 12.24 -51.04 15.77
CA THR A 563 12.15 -52.03 14.69
C THR A 563 11.93 -51.41 13.33
N ARG A 564 11.70 -50.09 13.25
CA ARG A 564 11.49 -49.37 12.00
C ARG A 564 12.79 -49.27 11.21
N ILE A 565 12.72 -49.60 9.93
CA ILE A 565 13.82 -49.45 8.98
C ILE A 565 14.19 -47.96 8.84
N SER A 566 15.48 -47.69 8.65
CA SER A 566 16.03 -46.34 8.50
C SER A 566 15.38 -45.55 7.36
N ARG A 567 15.33 -44.22 7.55
CA ARG A 567 14.76 -43.27 6.61
C ARG A 567 15.60 -43.21 5.32
N PRO A 568 14.99 -43.19 4.13
CA PRO A 568 15.74 -42.94 2.90
C PRO A 568 16.11 -41.45 2.78
N LEU A 569 17.17 -41.12 2.04
CA LEU A 569 17.38 -39.77 1.56
C LEU A 569 16.61 -39.58 0.25
N ILE A 570 15.72 -38.58 0.19
CA ILE A 570 14.96 -38.24 -1.01
C ILE A 570 15.62 -37.09 -1.78
N ARG A 571 15.89 -37.30 -3.06
CA ARG A 571 16.34 -36.26 -4.00
C ARG A 571 15.30 -36.10 -5.10
N VAL A 572 14.79 -34.90 -5.29
CA VAL A 572 13.86 -34.57 -6.38
C VAL A 572 14.63 -33.81 -7.46
N ASP A 573 14.91 -34.48 -8.57
CA ASP A 573 15.73 -33.95 -9.67
C ASP A 573 14.91 -33.02 -10.57
N LYS A 574 13.63 -33.35 -10.81
CA LYS A 574 12.71 -32.51 -11.58
C LYS A 574 11.28 -32.59 -11.02
N CYS A 575 10.63 -31.44 -10.92
CA CYS A 575 9.19 -31.35 -10.72
C CYS A 575 8.65 -30.28 -11.66
N ARG A 576 7.77 -30.66 -12.59
CA ARG A 576 7.31 -29.77 -13.67
C ARG A 576 5.82 -29.90 -13.88
N VAL A 577 5.21 -28.77 -14.20
CA VAL A 577 3.84 -28.66 -14.71
C VAL A 577 3.95 -28.39 -16.21
N TYR A 578 3.16 -29.09 -17.02
CA TYR A 578 3.13 -28.92 -18.46
C TYR A 578 1.67 -28.87 -18.98
N PRO A 579 1.40 -28.12 -20.05
CA PRO A 579 0.06 -28.04 -20.61
C PRO A 579 -0.37 -29.36 -21.25
N LEU A 580 -1.65 -29.69 -21.14
CA LEU A 580 -2.30 -30.79 -21.88
C LEU A 580 -3.23 -30.21 -22.95
N ASP A 581 -3.64 -31.07 -23.90
CA ASP A 581 -4.62 -30.70 -24.94
C ASP A 581 -5.99 -30.35 -24.34
N ASN A 582 -6.34 -30.97 -23.21
CA ASN A 582 -7.52 -30.59 -22.43
C ASN A 582 -7.28 -29.24 -21.74
N ARG A 583 -8.12 -28.25 -22.04
CA ARG A 583 -7.98 -26.88 -21.54
C ARG A 583 -8.10 -26.76 -20.02
N ASP A 584 -8.75 -27.71 -19.35
CA ASP A 584 -9.08 -27.63 -17.92
C ASP A 584 -8.09 -28.40 -17.02
N MET A 585 -7.17 -29.17 -17.61
CA MET A 585 -6.21 -30.01 -16.89
C MET A 585 -4.77 -29.58 -17.17
N SER A 586 -3.90 -29.78 -16.20
CA SER A 586 -2.45 -29.64 -16.32
C SER A 586 -1.77 -30.98 -16.05
N GLY A 587 -0.76 -31.30 -16.84
CA GLY A 587 0.11 -32.46 -16.60
C GLY A 587 1.14 -32.11 -15.55
N VAL A 588 1.42 -33.05 -14.65
CA VAL A 588 2.46 -32.94 -13.62
C VAL A 588 3.42 -34.10 -13.79
N SER A 589 4.72 -33.81 -13.84
CA SER A 589 5.77 -34.83 -13.87
C SER A 589 6.77 -34.62 -12.74
N VAL A 590 7.08 -35.69 -12.03
CA VAL A 590 8.07 -35.74 -10.96
C VAL A 590 9.11 -36.79 -11.31
N GLU A 591 10.39 -36.45 -11.17
CA GLU A 591 11.54 -37.36 -11.32
C GLU A 591 12.47 -37.16 -10.12
N GLY A 592 12.98 -38.25 -9.57
CA GLY A 592 13.91 -38.21 -8.44
C GLY A 592 14.58 -39.54 -8.17
N ALA A 593 15.28 -39.59 -7.05
CA ALA A 593 15.97 -40.76 -6.54
C ALA A 593 15.81 -40.88 -5.02
N LEU A 594 15.76 -42.13 -4.55
CA LEU A 594 15.89 -42.49 -3.15
C LEU A 594 17.26 -43.11 -2.93
N ILE A 595 17.94 -42.71 -1.87
CA ILE A 595 19.18 -43.34 -1.44
C ILE A 595 18.89 -44.06 -0.13
N VAL A 596 19.10 -45.38 -0.13
CA VAL A 596 18.79 -46.29 0.98
C VAL A 596 20.07 -46.94 1.48
N GLU A 597 20.31 -46.89 2.79
CA GLU A 597 21.42 -47.61 3.43
C GLU A 597 21.15 -49.12 3.48
N THR A 598 22.14 -49.93 3.09
CA THR A 598 22.08 -51.40 3.19
C THR A 598 22.91 -51.89 4.37
N ASN A 599 22.26 -52.42 5.41
CA ASN A 599 22.92 -52.82 6.65
C ASN A 599 23.31 -54.32 6.65
N HIS A 600 24.58 -54.64 6.90
CA HIS A 600 25.10 -56.03 6.90
C HIS A 600 24.58 -56.94 8.03
N ALA A 601 23.87 -56.40 9.03
CA ALA A 601 23.43 -57.16 10.22
C ALA A 601 22.17 -58.02 10.00
N HIS A 602 21.39 -57.76 8.95
CA HIS A 602 20.20 -58.55 8.61
C HIS A 602 20.38 -59.15 7.22
N LYS A 603 20.53 -60.49 7.15
CA LYS A 603 20.59 -61.23 5.88
C LYS A 603 19.29 -60.98 5.09
N VAL A 604 19.45 -60.35 3.93
CA VAL A 604 18.58 -60.38 2.74
C VAL A 604 17.14 -59.89 2.95
N MET A 605 16.94 -58.58 2.79
CA MET A 605 15.74 -58.06 2.15
C MET A 605 16.17 -57.07 1.07
N LYS A 606 15.76 -57.32 -0.18
CA LYS A 606 15.81 -56.30 -1.24
C LYS A 606 14.96 -55.12 -0.73
N PRO A 607 15.45 -53.87 -0.76
CA PRO A 607 14.63 -52.74 -0.33
C PRO A 607 13.33 -52.72 -1.12
N GLU A 608 12.19 -52.59 -0.42
CA GLU A 608 10.85 -52.44 -1.02
C GLU A 608 10.37 -51.01 -0.76
N PRO A 609 10.93 -50.01 -1.48
CA PRO A 609 10.60 -48.61 -1.22
C PRO A 609 9.13 -48.33 -1.52
N VAL A 610 8.51 -47.52 -0.67
CA VAL A 610 7.15 -47.01 -0.86
C VAL A 610 7.25 -45.52 -1.13
N ILE A 611 6.66 -45.05 -2.23
CA ILE A 611 6.64 -43.65 -2.62
C ILE A 611 5.19 -43.22 -2.80
N ASP A 612 4.76 -42.28 -1.99
CA ASP A 612 3.47 -41.61 -2.09
C ASP A 612 3.70 -40.21 -2.67
N ILE A 613 2.96 -39.86 -3.72
CA ILE A 613 3.00 -38.52 -4.30
C ILE A 613 1.59 -37.93 -4.23
N ILE A 614 1.48 -36.79 -3.58
CA ILE A 614 0.26 -36.03 -3.43
C ILE A 614 0.37 -34.81 -4.33
N VAL A 615 -0.54 -34.68 -5.28
CA VAL A 615 -0.64 -33.51 -6.15
C VAL A 615 -1.94 -32.78 -5.82
N ASN A 616 -1.81 -31.54 -5.39
CA ASN A 616 -2.94 -30.69 -5.07
C ASN A 616 -3.89 -31.26 -3.97
N GLY A 617 -3.33 -32.03 -3.03
CA GLY A 617 -4.07 -32.66 -1.92
C GLY A 617 -4.64 -34.04 -2.25
N GLU A 618 -4.54 -34.49 -3.51
CA GLU A 618 -5.01 -35.80 -3.97
C GLU A 618 -3.82 -36.76 -4.14
N ASP A 619 -3.98 -37.99 -3.68
CA ASP A 619 -3.02 -39.07 -3.91
C ASP A 619 -3.03 -39.49 -5.37
N ILE A 620 -1.85 -39.64 -5.98
CA ILE A 620 -1.75 -40.23 -7.31
C ILE A 620 -1.71 -41.75 -7.20
N SER A 621 -2.27 -42.44 -8.20
CA SER A 621 -2.37 -43.90 -8.15
C SER A 621 -1.00 -44.56 -8.30
N ALA A 622 -0.79 -45.69 -7.64
CA ALA A 622 0.49 -46.39 -7.61
C ALA A 622 0.96 -46.83 -9.01
N ASP A 623 0.05 -47.12 -9.94
CA ASP A 623 0.37 -47.42 -11.35
C ASP A 623 0.93 -46.22 -12.13
N GLN A 624 0.76 -45.01 -11.61
CA GLN A 624 1.32 -43.78 -12.19
C GLN A 624 2.73 -43.46 -11.66
N ILE A 625 3.24 -44.25 -10.71
CA ILE A 625 4.55 -44.11 -10.09
C ILE A 625 5.42 -45.28 -10.58
N PHE A 626 6.39 -44.97 -11.43
CA PHE A 626 7.40 -45.92 -11.87
C PHE A 626 8.61 -45.84 -10.93
N VAL A 627 8.96 -46.96 -10.32
CA VAL A 627 10.17 -47.12 -9.49
C VAL A 627 11.11 -48.08 -10.21
N ALA A 628 12.32 -47.62 -10.52
CA ALA A 628 13.32 -48.42 -11.22
C ALA A 628 13.96 -49.46 -10.29
N ASP A 629 14.62 -50.46 -10.87
CA ASP A 629 15.43 -51.40 -10.08
C ASP A 629 16.59 -50.67 -9.37
N ALA A 630 16.92 -51.17 -8.18
CA ALA A 630 18.04 -50.76 -7.36
C ALA A 630 19.37 -50.76 -8.14
N VAL A 631 20.07 -49.63 -8.14
CA VAL A 631 21.44 -49.52 -8.64
C VAL A 631 22.40 -49.54 -7.46
N ASP A 632 23.26 -50.56 -7.41
CA ASP A 632 24.31 -50.66 -6.38
C ASP A 632 25.31 -49.50 -6.55
N CYS A 633 25.42 -48.68 -5.52
CA CYS A 633 26.39 -47.61 -5.44
C CYS A 633 27.65 -48.10 -4.71
N MET A 634 28.80 -47.47 -4.96
CA MET A 634 29.97 -47.68 -4.09
C MET A 634 29.60 -47.23 -2.65
N ASP A 635 30.10 -47.94 -1.64
CA ASP A 635 29.92 -47.64 -0.20
C ASP A 635 28.54 -47.95 0.43
N HIS A 636 28.02 -49.19 0.35
CA HIS A 636 26.88 -49.69 1.16
C HIS A 636 25.52 -48.98 0.99
N HIS A 637 25.33 -48.22 -0.09
CA HIS A 637 24.06 -47.56 -0.42
C HIS A 637 23.49 -48.07 -1.74
N VAL A 638 22.15 -48.04 -1.83
CA VAL A 638 21.42 -48.34 -3.06
C VAL A 638 20.68 -47.07 -3.49
N GLU A 639 20.85 -46.66 -4.75
CA GLU A 639 20.08 -45.57 -5.36
C GLU A 639 18.93 -46.16 -6.18
N ILE A 640 17.72 -45.67 -5.93
CA ILE A 640 16.49 -46.12 -6.58
C ILE A 640 15.81 -44.92 -7.23
N HIS A 641 15.79 -44.89 -8.56
CA HIS A 641 15.13 -43.81 -9.29
C HIS A 641 13.62 -43.99 -9.34
N PHE A 642 12.89 -42.89 -9.28
CA PHE A 642 11.44 -42.89 -9.49
C PHE A 642 11.02 -41.79 -10.46
N GLN A 643 9.96 -42.08 -11.21
CA GLN A 643 9.30 -41.13 -12.08
C GLN A 643 7.79 -41.27 -11.94
N ALA A 644 7.08 -40.16 -11.84
CA ALA A 644 5.64 -40.15 -11.86
C ALA A 644 5.10 -39.12 -12.85
N ARG A 645 3.98 -39.46 -13.49
CA ARG A 645 3.24 -38.54 -14.35
C ARG A 645 1.76 -38.65 -14.03
N THR A 646 1.14 -37.52 -13.73
CA THR A 646 -0.30 -37.44 -13.46
C THR A 646 -0.88 -36.19 -14.11
N THR A 647 -2.18 -36.01 -13.96
CA THR A 647 -2.89 -34.80 -14.37
C THR A 647 -3.67 -34.24 -13.20
N THR A 648 -3.69 -32.92 -13.04
CA THR A 648 -4.45 -32.23 -12.00
C THR A 648 -5.30 -31.13 -12.65
N PRO A 649 -6.48 -30.78 -12.11
CA PRO A 649 -7.21 -29.61 -12.57
C PRO A 649 -6.36 -28.36 -12.51
N LYS A 650 -6.49 -27.48 -13.51
CA LYS A 650 -5.84 -26.17 -13.46
C LYS A 650 -6.36 -25.38 -12.27
N LEU A 651 -5.46 -24.63 -11.64
CA LEU A 651 -5.85 -23.68 -10.61
C LEU A 651 -6.66 -22.56 -11.26
N ALA A 652 -7.76 -22.18 -10.61
CA ALA A 652 -8.54 -21.02 -11.02
C ALA A 652 -7.65 -19.77 -10.94
N ILE A 653 -7.65 -18.97 -12.00
CA ILE A 653 -7.00 -17.67 -11.99
C ILE A 653 -7.86 -16.77 -11.12
N GLN A 654 -7.29 -16.27 -10.03
CA GLN A 654 -7.97 -15.28 -9.19
C GLN A 654 -8.06 -13.96 -9.97
N ASP A 655 -9.25 -13.40 -10.07
CA ASP A 655 -9.50 -12.12 -10.73
C ASP A 655 -9.94 -11.03 -9.73
N GLY A 656 -9.85 -9.78 -10.19
CA GLY A 656 -10.27 -8.62 -9.42
C GLY A 656 -9.66 -8.56 -8.03
N ARG A 657 -10.51 -8.66 -7.00
CA ARG A 657 -10.16 -8.46 -5.58
C ARG A 657 -9.42 -9.63 -4.94
N GLU A 658 -9.53 -10.83 -5.49
CA GLU A 658 -8.86 -12.02 -4.96
C GLU A 658 -7.46 -12.22 -5.54
N GLN A 659 -7.08 -11.40 -6.53
CA GLN A 659 -5.73 -11.38 -7.07
C GLN A 659 -4.76 -10.82 -6.03
N THR A 660 -3.72 -11.58 -5.71
CA THR A 660 -2.63 -11.15 -4.84
C THR A 660 -1.54 -10.42 -5.65
N MET A 661 -0.75 -9.58 -4.99
CA MET A 661 0.36 -8.87 -5.65
C MET A 661 1.52 -9.81 -5.99
N GLU A 662 1.66 -10.89 -5.24
CA GLU A 662 2.65 -11.95 -5.44
C GLU A 662 1.94 -13.29 -5.43
N ALA A 663 2.41 -14.25 -6.24
CA ALA A 663 1.83 -15.60 -6.27
C ALA A 663 2.07 -16.32 -4.93
N VAL A 664 0.99 -16.60 -4.20
CA VAL A 664 1.01 -17.27 -2.89
C VAL A 664 0.85 -18.78 -3.05
N ALA A 665 0.87 -19.52 -1.93
CA ALA A 665 0.73 -20.98 -1.94
C ALA A 665 -0.54 -21.46 -2.67
N ARG A 666 -1.69 -20.75 -2.55
CA ARG A 666 -2.94 -21.11 -3.23
C ARG A 666 -2.88 -20.99 -4.76
N ASP A 667 -1.95 -20.20 -5.30
CA ASP A 667 -1.80 -19.96 -6.74
C ASP A 667 -0.83 -20.94 -7.42
N LYS A 668 -0.23 -21.85 -6.64
CA LYS A 668 0.80 -22.79 -7.09
C LYS A 668 0.32 -24.22 -6.95
N ILE A 669 0.75 -25.08 -7.88
CA ILE A 669 0.50 -26.52 -7.78
C ILE A 669 1.41 -27.05 -6.67
N MET A 670 0.78 -27.62 -5.64
CA MET A 670 1.46 -28.22 -4.51
C MET A 670 1.73 -29.70 -4.80
N VAL A 671 2.99 -30.09 -4.71
CA VAL A 671 3.43 -31.49 -4.82
C VAL A 671 4.14 -31.87 -3.53
N VAL A 672 3.58 -32.86 -2.83
CA VAL A 672 4.17 -33.45 -1.64
C VAL A 672 4.60 -34.88 -1.99
N ILE A 673 5.83 -35.24 -1.66
CA ILE A 673 6.37 -36.57 -1.91
C ILE A 673 6.79 -37.15 -0.57
N ILE A 674 6.25 -38.32 -0.22
CA ILE A 674 6.62 -39.09 0.96
C ILE A 674 7.24 -40.40 0.51
N ALA A 675 8.41 -40.73 1.04
CA ALA A 675 9.14 -41.93 0.67
C ALA A 675 9.61 -42.72 1.89
N ARG A 676 9.49 -44.04 1.85
CA ARG A 676 9.97 -44.96 2.90
C ARG A 676 10.85 -46.04 2.27
N SER A 677 11.85 -46.52 2.99
CA SER A 677 12.69 -47.66 2.57
C SER A 677 11.93 -48.99 2.56
N ALA A 678 10.84 -49.06 3.34
CA ALA A 678 9.92 -50.19 3.46
C ALA A 678 8.56 -49.68 3.97
N PRO A 679 7.45 -50.43 3.83
CA PRO A 679 6.10 -49.97 4.22
C PRO A 679 5.96 -49.40 5.63
N ASP A 680 6.63 -49.99 6.63
CA ASP A 680 6.61 -49.51 8.04
C ASP A 680 7.88 -48.73 8.44
N GLY A 681 8.73 -48.35 7.47
CA GLY A 681 9.96 -47.58 7.71
C GLY A 681 9.71 -46.10 8.04
N TYR A 682 10.75 -45.39 8.49
CA TYR A 682 10.65 -43.94 8.68
C TYR A 682 10.48 -43.21 7.33
N PRO A 683 9.51 -42.29 7.22
CA PRO A 683 9.27 -41.55 5.98
C PRO A 683 10.20 -40.35 5.83
N ALA A 684 10.71 -40.11 4.64
CA ALA A 684 11.25 -38.82 4.21
C ALA A 684 10.18 -38.04 3.44
N GLY A 685 10.20 -36.71 3.53
CA GLY A 685 9.24 -35.86 2.83
C GLY A 685 9.90 -34.77 1.99
N CYS A 686 9.22 -34.34 0.93
CA CYS A 686 9.62 -33.18 0.13
C CYS A 686 8.38 -32.37 -0.29
N LEU A 687 8.44 -31.05 -0.15
CA LEU A 687 7.42 -30.11 -0.62
C LEU A 687 7.95 -29.32 -1.82
N LYS A 688 7.17 -29.28 -2.91
CA LYS A 688 7.41 -28.40 -4.07
C LYS A 688 6.16 -27.60 -4.39
N LEU A 689 6.34 -26.29 -4.55
CA LEU A 689 5.33 -25.39 -5.10
C LEU A 689 5.76 -25.02 -6.52
N VAL A 690 4.96 -25.39 -7.52
CA VAL A 690 5.28 -25.18 -8.93
C VAL A 690 4.25 -24.24 -9.56
N ASN A 691 4.71 -23.24 -10.32
CA ASN A 691 3.82 -22.31 -10.99
C ASN A 691 2.91 -23.04 -12.01
N ASN A 692 1.64 -22.64 -12.07
CA ASN A 692 0.63 -23.24 -12.94
C ASN A 692 0.97 -23.06 -14.45
N ASP A 693 1.76 -22.04 -14.80
CA ASP A 693 2.16 -21.71 -16.17
C ASP A 693 3.65 -21.97 -16.43
N MET A 694 4.02 -23.21 -16.72
CA MET A 694 5.24 -23.48 -17.48
C MET A 694 4.88 -24.07 -18.85
N ARG A 695 4.63 -23.21 -19.85
CA ARG A 695 4.82 -23.64 -21.23
C ARG A 695 6.33 -23.82 -21.45
N PRO A 696 6.82 -25.02 -21.81
CA PRO A 696 8.19 -25.12 -22.29
C PRO A 696 8.34 -24.22 -23.53
N PRO A 697 9.53 -23.61 -23.76
CA PRO A 697 9.83 -22.93 -25.01
C PRO A 697 9.46 -23.80 -26.22
N THR A 698 8.42 -23.42 -26.95
CA THR A 698 8.17 -23.95 -28.29
C THR A 698 9.05 -23.28 -29.34
N ALA A 699 9.71 -22.16 -28.96
CA ALA A 699 10.62 -21.43 -29.81
C ALA A 699 12.10 -21.68 -29.46
N CYS A 700 12.92 -21.92 -30.48
CA CYS A 700 14.38 -22.00 -30.31
C CYS A 700 14.94 -20.68 -29.75
N LEU A 701 16.12 -20.72 -29.12
CA LEU A 701 16.71 -19.56 -28.45
C LEU A 701 16.73 -18.31 -29.34
N ASN A 702 17.09 -18.48 -30.62
CA ASN A 702 17.13 -17.38 -31.60
C ASN A 702 15.75 -16.80 -31.92
N CYS A 703 14.73 -17.65 -32.07
CA CYS A 703 13.36 -17.18 -32.31
C CYS A 703 12.75 -16.57 -31.04
N ARG A 704 13.10 -17.09 -29.86
CA ARG A 704 12.67 -16.57 -28.57
C ARG A 704 13.31 -15.21 -28.27
N SER A 705 14.62 -15.07 -28.44
CA SER A 705 15.34 -13.81 -28.23
C SER A 705 14.91 -12.74 -29.23
N SER A 706 14.53 -13.14 -30.44
CA SER A 706 13.97 -12.22 -31.45
C SER A 706 12.44 -12.07 -31.41
N LYS A 707 11.75 -12.65 -30.40
CA LYS A 707 10.29 -12.63 -30.22
C LYS A 707 9.48 -13.03 -31.49
N ARG A 708 9.96 -14.00 -32.28
CA ARG A 708 9.34 -14.49 -33.53
C ARG A 708 8.69 -15.87 -33.38
N ARG A 709 7.68 -16.15 -34.20
CA ARG A 709 7.00 -17.45 -34.25
C ARG A 709 7.94 -18.51 -34.80
N CYS A 710 8.27 -19.49 -33.97
CA CYS A 710 9.09 -20.64 -34.33
C CYS A 710 8.18 -21.79 -34.76
N ASP A 711 8.46 -22.39 -35.90
CA ASP A 711 7.71 -23.50 -36.49
C ASP A 711 8.34 -24.87 -36.20
N ARG A 712 9.27 -24.92 -35.25
CA ARG A 712 10.01 -26.12 -34.90
C ARG A 712 9.07 -27.16 -34.29
N ALA A 713 8.82 -28.24 -35.04
CA ALA A 713 7.99 -29.35 -34.60
C ALA A 713 8.76 -30.39 -33.76
N ASP A 714 10.08 -30.53 -33.97
CA ASP A 714 10.90 -31.55 -33.28
C ASP A 714 12.33 -31.07 -32.93
N SER A 715 12.93 -31.68 -31.91
CA SER A 715 14.20 -31.25 -31.29
C SER A 715 15.44 -31.52 -32.17
N SER A 716 15.32 -32.34 -33.21
CA SER A 716 16.42 -32.74 -34.10
C SER A 716 16.58 -31.87 -35.35
N ALA A 717 15.59 -31.04 -35.71
CA ALA A 717 15.60 -30.22 -36.92
C ALA A 717 15.68 -28.71 -36.64
N ALA A 718 16.35 -27.97 -37.52
CA ALA A 718 16.41 -26.51 -37.47
C ALA A 718 15.07 -25.89 -37.93
N CYS A 719 14.59 -24.85 -37.24
CA CYS A 719 13.35 -24.17 -37.63
C CYS A 719 13.53 -23.40 -38.96
N SER A 720 12.45 -23.27 -39.75
CA SER A 720 12.54 -22.65 -41.08
C SER A 720 13.08 -21.22 -40.99
N GLN A 721 12.72 -20.49 -39.94
CA GLN A 721 13.15 -19.12 -39.69
C GLN A 721 14.67 -18.98 -39.45
N CYS A 722 15.30 -19.98 -38.85
CA CYS A 722 16.75 -20.02 -38.69
C CYS A 722 17.44 -20.43 -40.00
N VAL A 723 16.88 -21.43 -40.71
CA VAL A 723 17.42 -21.90 -42.01
C VAL A 723 17.38 -20.79 -43.06
N GLN A 724 16.25 -20.10 -43.20
CA GLN A 724 16.06 -19.02 -44.17
C GLN A 724 16.99 -17.82 -43.93
N ARG A 725 17.52 -17.69 -42.71
CA ARG A 725 18.39 -16.59 -42.29
C ARG A 725 19.84 -17.02 -42.09
N ASN A 726 20.19 -18.26 -42.46
CA ASN A 726 21.54 -18.81 -42.26
C ASN A 726 22.02 -18.73 -40.80
N LEU A 727 21.10 -18.86 -39.83
CA LEU A 727 21.42 -18.87 -38.41
C LEU A 727 21.50 -20.32 -37.90
N GLN A 728 22.53 -20.63 -37.10
CA GLN A 728 22.65 -21.93 -36.48
C GLN A 728 21.55 -22.10 -35.42
N CYS A 729 20.62 -23.03 -35.65
CA CYS A 729 19.49 -23.25 -34.75
C CYS A 729 19.96 -24.10 -33.55
N PRO A 730 19.91 -23.60 -32.30
CA PRO A 730 20.44 -24.32 -31.15
C PRO A 730 19.65 -25.62 -30.91
N THR A 731 20.34 -26.76 -30.79
CA THR A 731 19.74 -28.08 -30.57
C THR A 731 19.34 -28.35 -29.12
N THR A 732 19.98 -27.67 -28.17
CA THR A 732 19.74 -27.88 -26.73
C THR A 732 18.97 -26.71 -26.13
N ILE A 733 17.83 -26.99 -25.50
CA ILE A 733 17.07 -26.02 -24.70
C ILE A 733 17.65 -26.06 -23.28
N THR A 734 18.63 -25.21 -23.00
CA THR A 734 19.11 -24.96 -21.63
C THR A 734 18.87 -23.50 -21.26
N SER A 735 18.43 -23.26 -20.03
CA SER A 735 18.27 -21.93 -19.45
C SER A 735 19.62 -21.19 -19.43
N PRO A 736 19.66 -19.85 -19.62
CA PRO A 736 20.93 -19.15 -19.69
C PRO A 736 21.60 -19.11 -18.32
N GLN A 737 22.82 -19.64 -18.23
CA GLN A 737 23.78 -19.19 -17.22
C GLN A 737 24.19 -17.74 -17.57
N LEU A 738 24.21 -16.88 -16.55
CA LEU A 738 24.71 -15.51 -16.63
C LEU A 738 26.13 -15.45 -17.20
N PRO A 739 26.39 -14.67 -18.27
CA PRO A 739 27.74 -14.25 -18.60
C PRO A 739 28.02 -12.83 -18.12
N ARG A 740 29.26 -12.69 -17.66
CA ARG A 740 29.95 -11.49 -17.19
C ARG A 740 29.98 -10.35 -18.21
N THR A 741 29.91 -9.14 -17.64
CA THR A 741 30.50 -7.84 -18.02
C THR A 741 30.96 -7.58 -19.46
N SER A 742 30.54 -6.38 -19.90
CA SER A 742 31.13 -5.47 -20.90
C SER A 742 31.20 -5.93 -22.36
N GLU A 743 30.36 -5.32 -23.20
CA GLU A 743 30.82 -4.57 -24.39
C GLU A 743 29.66 -3.76 -25.02
N VAL A 744 30.00 -2.53 -25.39
CA VAL A 744 29.15 -1.53 -26.04
C VAL A 744 28.72 -2.04 -27.42
N ARG A 745 27.42 -1.98 -27.76
CA ARG A 745 26.93 -2.15 -29.13
C ARG A 745 25.76 -1.21 -29.44
N ASP A 746 25.87 -0.56 -30.60
CA ASP A 746 24.97 0.44 -31.20
C ASP A 746 23.50 0.00 -31.32
N PRO A 747 22.55 0.96 -31.34
CA PRO A 747 21.12 0.68 -31.39
C PRO A 747 20.68 0.12 -32.76
N PRO A 748 19.82 -0.92 -32.82
CA PRO A 748 19.30 -1.43 -34.08
C PRO A 748 18.11 -0.60 -34.58
N ARG A 749 18.22 -0.23 -35.87
CA ARG A 749 17.24 0.49 -36.69
C ARG A 749 15.95 -0.29 -36.98
N SER A 750 14.90 0.51 -37.22
CA SER A 750 13.70 0.34 -38.04
C SER A 750 12.42 -0.21 -37.38
N ILE A 751 11.43 0.70 -37.33
CA ILE A 751 10.03 0.50 -36.96
C ILE A 751 9.26 -0.02 -38.19
N GLN A 752 8.69 -1.21 -38.09
CA GLN A 752 7.56 -1.69 -38.92
C GLN A 752 6.69 -2.56 -38.00
N SER A 753 5.37 -2.46 -37.86
CA SER A 753 4.32 -1.66 -38.51
C SER A 753 3.10 -1.69 -37.57
N ILE A 754 2.67 -0.55 -37.01
CA ILE A 754 1.38 -0.49 -36.27
C ILE A 754 0.44 0.62 -36.79
N HIS A 755 0.90 1.57 -37.62
CA HIS A 755 0.03 2.68 -38.07
C HIS A 755 0.15 2.94 -39.56
N ALA A 756 -0.98 3.22 -40.22
CA ALA A 756 -0.97 3.79 -41.56
C ALA A 756 -0.10 5.06 -41.54
N GLN A 757 0.81 5.20 -42.51
CA GLN A 757 1.75 6.32 -42.61
C GLN A 757 1.05 7.69 -42.44
N ASP A 758 -0.18 7.79 -42.95
CA ASP A 758 -1.00 9.00 -42.94
C ASP A 758 -1.44 9.44 -41.53
N GLU A 759 -1.88 8.52 -40.66
CA GLU A 759 -2.29 8.86 -39.28
C GLU A 759 -1.12 9.36 -38.45
N ARG A 760 0.04 8.71 -38.56
CA ARG A 760 1.27 9.11 -37.86
C ARG A 760 1.66 10.54 -38.24
N MET A 761 1.72 10.85 -39.53
CA MET A 761 2.13 12.19 -39.97
C MET A 761 1.09 13.25 -39.62
N TYR A 762 -0.20 12.92 -39.66
CA TYR A 762 -1.26 13.79 -39.21
C TYR A 762 -1.11 14.18 -37.72
N LEU A 763 -0.94 13.20 -36.84
CA LEU A 763 -0.75 13.44 -35.40
C LEU A 763 0.56 14.18 -35.08
N VAL A 764 1.66 13.88 -35.78
CA VAL A 764 2.93 14.63 -35.66
C VAL A 764 2.72 16.11 -36.01
N ASN A 765 1.96 16.43 -37.06
CA ASN A 765 1.65 17.81 -37.40
C ASN A 765 0.79 18.50 -36.33
N LEU A 766 -0.17 17.80 -35.71
CA LEU A 766 -0.96 18.34 -34.61
C LEU A 766 -0.09 18.63 -33.37
N TYR A 767 0.88 17.79 -33.05
CA TYR A 767 1.82 18.04 -31.95
C TYR A 767 2.61 19.34 -32.16
N PHE A 768 3.23 19.52 -33.34
CA PHE A 768 4.00 20.74 -33.63
C PHE A 768 3.11 21.98 -33.67
N ARG A 769 1.84 21.83 -34.06
CA ARG A 769 0.89 22.94 -34.11
C ARG A 769 0.43 23.40 -32.72
N PHE A 770 0.08 22.47 -31.82
CA PHE A 770 -0.65 22.81 -30.57
C PHE A 770 0.17 22.64 -29.30
N ILE A 771 1.25 21.86 -29.32
CA ILE A 771 2.02 21.51 -28.12
C ILE A 771 3.45 22.02 -28.20
N HIS A 772 4.18 21.77 -29.28
CA HIS A 772 5.60 22.18 -29.34
C HIS A 772 5.77 23.70 -29.17
N ASP A 773 6.85 24.09 -28.48
CA ASP A 773 7.20 25.48 -28.14
C ASP A 773 6.14 26.25 -27.31
N SER A 774 5.21 25.53 -26.67
CA SER A 774 4.24 26.09 -25.71
C SER A 774 4.55 25.69 -24.25
N PRO A 775 4.34 24.43 -23.78
CA PRO A 775 4.81 24.01 -22.46
C PRO A 775 6.26 23.50 -22.46
N HIS A 776 6.82 23.16 -23.64
CA HIS A 776 8.18 22.62 -23.78
C HIS A 776 8.76 22.84 -25.20
N SER A 777 10.10 22.90 -25.31
CA SER A 777 10.83 22.94 -26.58
C SER A 777 11.84 21.80 -26.65
N LEU A 778 11.51 20.74 -27.41
CA LEU A 778 12.23 19.46 -27.42
C LEU A 778 12.92 19.07 -28.73
N PHE A 779 12.42 19.55 -29.87
CA PHE A 779 12.74 19.01 -31.19
C PHE A 779 13.06 20.14 -32.16
N HIS A 780 13.90 19.83 -33.14
CA HIS A 780 13.98 20.63 -34.36
C HIS A 780 12.96 20.08 -35.37
N GLU A 781 11.93 20.87 -35.68
CA GLU A 781 10.73 20.41 -36.42
C GLU A 781 11.07 19.76 -37.78
N PRO A 782 11.87 20.38 -38.67
CA PRO A 782 12.18 19.79 -39.98
C PRO A 782 12.83 18.41 -39.88
N THR A 783 13.84 18.26 -39.01
CA THR A 783 14.59 16.98 -38.86
C THR A 783 13.74 15.92 -38.19
N PHE A 784 12.88 16.30 -37.24
CA PHE A 784 11.96 15.35 -36.61
C PHE A 784 10.90 14.85 -37.59
N LYS A 785 10.27 15.75 -38.38
CA LYS A 785 9.27 15.37 -39.39
C LYS A 785 9.86 14.45 -40.46
N ALA A 786 11.09 14.70 -40.90
CA ALA A 786 11.80 13.81 -41.82
C ALA A 786 12.01 12.41 -41.18
N SER A 787 12.51 12.37 -39.94
CA SER A 787 12.71 11.11 -39.21
C SER A 787 11.40 10.35 -38.98
N ALA A 788 10.30 11.05 -38.71
CA ALA A 788 8.99 10.46 -38.51
C ALA A 788 8.44 9.84 -39.80
N ALA A 789 8.65 10.51 -40.94
CA ALA A 789 8.29 9.98 -42.26
C ALA A 789 9.12 8.73 -42.60
N GLU A 790 10.41 8.73 -42.27
CA GLU A 790 11.32 7.60 -42.51
C GLU A 790 11.14 6.44 -41.51
N GLY A 791 10.41 6.65 -40.40
CA GLY A 791 10.20 5.63 -39.37
C GLY A 791 11.43 5.38 -38.49
N THR A 792 12.28 6.39 -38.32
CA THR A 792 13.54 6.33 -37.56
C THR A 792 13.45 6.97 -36.17
N VAL A 793 12.35 7.66 -35.85
CA VAL A 793 12.11 8.24 -34.51
C VAL A 793 12.04 7.13 -33.46
N SER A 794 12.62 7.36 -32.28
CA SER A 794 12.51 6.44 -31.14
C SER A 794 11.04 6.10 -30.80
N LYS A 795 10.77 4.81 -30.57
CA LYS A 795 9.43 4.29 -30.30
C LYS A 795 8.73 4.97 -29.09
N PRO A 796 9.35 5.08 -27.90
CA PRO A 796 8.72 5.77 -26.77
C PRO A 796 8.44 7.25 -27.06
N VAL A 797 9.33 7.96 -27.77
CA VAL A 797 9.14 9.36 -28.17
C VAL A 797 7.93 9.51 -29.10
N LEU A 798 7.90 8.71 -30.17
CA LEU A 798 6.82 8.79 -31.15
C LEU A 798 5.47 8.48 -30.51
N LEU A 799 5.34 7.38 -29.78
CA LEU A 799 4.08 6.99 -29.14
C LEU A 799 3.60 8.01 -28.11
N ALA A 800 4.50 8.60 -27.32
CA ALA A 800 4.15 9.64 -26.35
C ALA A 800 3.62 10.91 -27.04
N MET A 801 4.24 11.29 -28.16
CA MET A 801 3.80 12.40 -29.02
C MET A 801 2.41 12.14 -29.63
N LEU A 802 2.16 10.93 -30.14
CA LEU A 802 0.84 10.54 -30.66
C LEU A 802 -0.22 10.58 -29.55
N GLY A 803 0.11 10.12 -28.34
CA GLY A 803 -0.79 10.16 -27.19
C GLY A 803 -1.18 11.57 -26.74
N LEU A 804 -0.27 12.54 -26.85
CA LEU A 804 -0.56 13.95 -26.58
C LEU A 804 -1.42 14.58 -27.68
N SER A 805 -1.06 14.36 -28.94
CA SER A 805 -1.67 15.02 -30.09
C SER A 805 -3.04 14.48 -30.48
N ALA A 806 -3.34 13.21 -30.14
CA ALA A 806 -4.62 12.57 -30.47
C ALA A 806 -5.85 13.35 -29.97
N ARG A 807 -5.73 14.09 -28.85
CA ARG A 807 -6.83 14.92 -28.31
C ARG A 807 -7.24 16.07 -29.23
N PHE A 808 -6.39 16.48 -30.17
CA PHE A 808 -6.65 17.57 -31.12
C PHE A 808 -7.11 17.07 -32.49
N ALA A 809 -7.28 15.76 -32.67
CA ALA A 809 -7.75 15.19 -33.93
C ALA A 809 -9.25 15.48 -34.12
N THR A 810 -9.65 15.73 -35.37
CA THR A 810 -11.06 15.90 -35.75
C THR A 810 -11.82 14.58 -35.82
N GLU A 811 -11.11 13.46 -35.98
CA GLU A 811 -11.66 12.12 -36.14
C GLU A 811 -11.85 11.44 -34.76
N PRO A 812 -13.09 11.13 -34.33
CA PRO A 812 -13.34 10.53 -33.01
C PRO A 812 -12.58 9.22 -32.77
N ASP A 813 -12.38 8.42 -33.82
CA ASP A 813 -11.63 7.17 -33.73
C ASP A 813 -10.14 7.39 -33.40
N ILE A 814 -9.55 8.49 -33.87
CA ILE A 814 -8.15 8.85 -33.55
C ILE A 814 -8.08 9.35 -32.10
N VAL A 815 -9.03 10.19 -31.68
CA VAL A 815 -9.14 10.66 -30.29
C VAL A 815 -9.23 9.47 -29.32
N ALA A 816 -10.09 8.49 -29.61
CA ALA A 816 -10.28 7.29 -28.81
C ALA A 816 -9.04 6.39 -28.71
N ARG A 817 -8.07 6.50 -29.65
CA ARG A 817 -6.79 5.80 -29.59
C ARG A 817 -5.74 6.49 -28.73
N GLY A 818 -5.95 7.75 -28.32
CA GLY A 818 -5.04 8.49 -27.44
C GLY A 818 -4.58 7.71 -26.20
N PRO A 819 -5.49 7.13 -25.39
CA PRO A 819 -5.11 6.32 -24.22
C PRO A 819 -4.24 5.11 -24.56
N MET A 820 -4.48 4.47 -25.71
CA MET A 820 -3.66 3.36 -26.19
C MET A 820 -2.23 3.82 -26.49
N TYR A 821 -2.07 4.94 -27.21
CA TYR A 821 -0.75 5.51 -27.51
C TYR A 821 0.03 5.83 -26.24
N ARG A 822 -0.64 6.45 -25.24
CA ARG A 822 -0.06 6.73 -23.93
C ARG A 822 0.41 5.47 -23.21
N ALA A 823 -0.46 4.45 -23.11
CA ALA A 823 -0.12 3.20 -22.44
C ALA A 823 1.07 2.49 -23.10
N GLN A 824 1.11 2.46 -24.44
CA GLN A 824 2.23 1.87 -25.19
C GLN A 824 3.51 2.69 -25.06
N ALA A 825 3.43 4.02 -25.02
CA ALA A 825 4.58 4.88 -24.79
C ALA A 825 5.20 4.63 -23.41
N THR A 826 4.37 4.59 -22.36
CA THR A 826 4.79 4.31 -20.98
C THR A 826 5.43 2.93 -20.86
N ALA A 827 4.85 1.91 -21.49
CA ALA A 827 5.43 0.56 -21.51
C ALA A 827 6.79 0.55 -22.23
N ALA A 828 6.88 1.15 -23.42
CA ALA A 828 8.12 1.21 -24.20
C ALA A 828 9.22 1.99 -23.47
N LEU A 829 8.89 3.08 -22.78
CA LEU A 829 9.83 3.85 -21.98
C LEU A 829 10.31 3.05 -20.76
N LYS A 830 9.42 2.33 -20.06
CA LYS A 830 9.79 1.48 -18.91
C LYS A 830 10.70 0.32 -19.31
N GLU A 831 10.53 -0.25 -20.50
CA GLU A 831 11.40 -1.30 -21.03
C GLU A 831 12.85 -0.83 -21.30
N ASP A 832 13.05 0.48 -21.51
CA ASP A 832 14.33 1.08 -21.89
C ASP A 832 14.81 2.17 -20.91
N LEU A 833 14.22 2.24 -19.71
CA LEU A 833 14.40 3.38 -18.80
C LEU A 833 15.84 3.52 -18.29
N GLU A 834 16.60 2.43 -18.24
CA GLU A 834 18.01 2.41 -17.86
C GLU A 834 18.93 3.00 -18.94
N HIS A 835 18.44 3.14 -20.18
CA HIS A 835 19.21 3.73 -21.27
C HIS A 835 19.12 5.26 -21.23
N ILE A 836 20.11 5.88 -20.60
CA ILE A 836 20.19 7.34 -20.44
C ILE A 836 20.60 7.97 -21.78
N CYS A 837 19.63 8.47 -22.54
CA CYS A 837 19.81 9.11 -23.84
C CYS A 837 18.85 10.31 -24.02
N ILE A 838 19.07 11.14 -25.04
CA ILE A 838 18.25 12.32 -25.34
C ILE A 838 16.80 11.92 -25.62
N GLU A 839 16.61 10.83 -26.33
CA GLU A 839 15.31 10.29 -26.71
C GLU A 839 14.51 9.88 -25.47
N ASN A 840 15.15 9.27 -24.47
CA ASN A 840 14.48 8.92 -23.22
C ASN A 840 14.21 10.14 -22.33
N ILE A 841 15.03 11.20 -22.39
CA ILE A 841 14.69 12.49 -21.77
C ILE A 841 13.44 13.08 -22.43
N GLN A 842 13.41 13.14 -23.76
CA GLN A 842 12.27 13.65 -24.53
C GLN A 842 11.02 12.81 -24.27
N ALA A 843 11.14 11.48 -24.24
CA ALA A 843 10.02 10.58 -23.93
C ALA A 843 9.51 10.77 -22.50
N CYS A 844 10.39 10.90 -21.51
CA CYS A 844 10.01 11.24 -20.13
C CYS A 844 9.24 12.56 -20.07
N ILE A 845 9.68 13.60 -20.76
CA ILE A 845 8.96 14.90 -20.81
C ILE A 845 7.58 14.74 -21.47
N LEU A 846 7.48 14.04 -22.59
CA LEU A 846 6.20 13.81 -23.28
C LEU A 846 5.24 12.94 -22.46
N VAL A 847 5.74 11.90 -21.80
CA VAL A 847 4.95 11.02 -20.91
C VAL A 847 4.50 11.79 -19.67
N GLY A 848 5.37 12.60 -19.06
CA GLY A 848 5.00 13.47 -17.94
C GLY A 848 3.88 14.45 -18.31
N ASN A 849 3.96 15.09 -19.48
CA ASN A 849 2.89 15.97 -19.98
C ASN A 849 1.59 15.22 -20.30
N ASN A 850 1.66 13.95 -20.72
CA ASN A 850 0.46 13.13 -20.85
C ASN A 850 -0.22 12.95 -19.49
N PHE A 851 0.52 12.50 -18.47
CA PHE A 851 -0.03 12.31 -17.12
C PHE A 851 -0.52 13.63 -16.48
N PHE A 852 0.19 14.73 -16.70
CA PHE A 852 -0.27 16.06 -16.31
C PHE A 852 -1.65 16.38 -16.90
N GLY A 853 -1.84 16.10 -18.19
CA GLY A 853 -3.11 16.27 -18.88
C GLY A 853 -4.26 15.42 -18.33
N GLU A 854 -3.95 14.22 -17.85
CA GLU A 854 -4.92 13.28 -17.24
C GLU A 854 -5.15 13.53 -15.74
N GLY A 855 -4.37 14.41 -15.10
CA GLY A 855 -4.54 14.73 -13.68
C GLY A 855 -3.79 13.82 -12.71
N ASP A 856 -2.80 13.08 -13.19
CA ASP A 856 -1.96 12.19 -12.37
C ASP A 856 -0.64 12.90 -12.00
N ALA A 857 -0.70 13.68 -10.91
CA ALA A 857 0.41 14.51 -10.44
C ALA A 857 1.64 13.72 -9.98
N ASP A 858 1.43 12.51 -9.45
CA ASP A 858 2.50 11.65 -8.99
C ASP A 858 3.28 11.08 -10.18
N ALA A 859 2.57 10.57 -11.19
CA ALA A 859 3.20 10.07 -12.41
C ALA A 859 3.88 11.20 -13.21
N GLU A 860 3.22 12.36 -13.35
CA GLU A 860 3.84 13.57 -13.93
C GLU A 860 5.20 13.87 -13.26
N SER A 861 5.18 14.06 -11.93
CA SER A 861 6.35 14.45 -11.15
C SER A 861 7.48 13.42 -11.27
N LEU A 862 7.14 12.13 -11.34
CA LEU A 862 8.09 11.05 -11.55
C LEU A 862 8.82 11.18 -12.90
N TYR A 863 8.10 11.29 -14.01
CA TYR A 863 8.73 11.34 -15.34
C TYR A 863 9.49 12.65 -15.57
N PHE A 864 9.00 13.77 -15.05
CA PHE A 864 9.75 15.01 -15.06
C PHE A 864 11.02 14.93 -14.20
N GLY A 865 10.95 14.30 -13.03
CA GLY A 865 12.13 14.01 -12.20
C GLY A 865 13.16 13.15 -12.92
N LEU A 866 12.72 12.11 -13.64
CA LEU A 866 13.58 11.24 -14.44
C LEU A 866 14.26 12.01 -15.58
N ALA A 867 13.49 12.79 -16.36
CA ALA A 867 14.05 13.65 -17.41
C ALA A 867 15.10 14.62 -16.86
N SER A 868 14.81 15.24 -15.71
CA SER A 868 15.72 16.15 -15.02
C SER A 868 17.02 15.46 -14.62
N ARG A 869 16.96 14.26 -14.05
CA ARG A 869 18.14 13.50 -13.65
C ARG A 869 18.96 13.03 -14.86
N MET A 870 18.31 12.50 -15.88
CA MET A 870 18.98 12.08 -17.12
C MET A 870 19.69 13.26 -17.80
N THR A 871 19.06 14.45 -17.84
CA THR A 871 19.67 15.69 -18.36
C THR A 871 20.94 16.09 -17.60
N GLN A 872 20.92 15.97 -16.26
CA GLN A 872 22.07 16.25 -15.40
C GLN A 872 23.19 15.21 -15.59
N ILE A 873 22.83 13.92 -15.74
CA ILE A 873 23.79 12.83 -15.98
C ILE A 873 24.48 12.99 -17.34
N LEU A 874 23.73 13.32 -18.39
CA LEU A 874 24.28 13.56 -19.73
C LEU A 874 24.97 14.92 -19.88
N LYS A 875 24.87 15.79 -18.87
CA LYS A 875 25.45 17.12 -18.87
C LYS A 875 25.07 17.91 -20.13
N LEU A 876 23.79 17.89 -20.52
CA LEU A 876 23.32 18.55 -21.76
C LEU A 876 23.58 20.07 -21.79
N GLY A 877 23.94 20.66 -20.65
CA GLY A 877 24.36 22.05 -20.57
C GLY A 877 25.83 22.34 -20.91
N GLU A 878 26.65 21.31 -21.14
CA GLU A 878 28.04 21.45 -21.58
C GLU A 878 28.14 21.36 -23.11
N ILE A 879 29.05 22.11 -23.72
CA ILE A 879 29.29 22.08 -25.17
C ILE A 879 30.02 20.78 -25.52
N ASN A 880 29.52 20.06 -26.52
CA ASN A 880 30.21 18.92 -27.12
C ASN A 880 30.66 19.28 -28.54
N GLU A 881 31.97 19.24 -28.78
CA GLU A 881 32.58 19.61 -30.07
C GLU A 881 32.13 18.69 -31.22
N GLY A 882 31.70 17.45 -30.94
CA GLY A 882 31.23 16.50 -31.94
C GLY A 882 29.78 16.68 -32.40
N ASP A 883 29.00 17.57 -31.76
CA ASP A 883 27.63 17.86 -32.19
C ASP A 883 27.60 18.95 -33.27
N ASP A 884 26.70 18.79 -34.26
CA ASP A 884 26.33 19.86 -35.19
C ASP A 884 25.48 20.95 -34.49
N GLY A 885 25.30 22.09 -35.16
CA GLY A 885 24.58 23.25 -34.62
C GLY A 885 23.13 22.92 -34.23
N VAL A 886 22.45 22.06 -35.00
CA VAL A 886 21.08 21.63 -34.70
C VAL A 886 21.04 20.83 -33.40
N MET A 887 21.91 19.82 -33.24
CA MET A 887 21.96 18.99 -32.04
C MET A 887 22.35 19.79 -30.80
N ARG A 888 23.29 20.73 -30.92
CA ARG A 888 23.65 21.63 -29.81
C ARG A 888 22.46 22.46 -29.35
N GLU A 889 21.70 23.02 -30.29
CA GLU A 889 20.52 23.81 -29.95
C GLU A 889 19.39 22.96 -29.37
N VAL A 890 19.17 21.73 -29.87
CA VAL A 890 18.22 20.77 -29.27
C VAL A 890 18.61 20.44 -27.83
N LYS A 891 19.89 20.17 -27.54
CA LYS A 891 20.37 19.90 -26.18
C LYS A 891 20.16 21.10 -25.25
N ARG A 892 20.44 22.33 -25.73
CA ARG A 892 20.17 23.58 -24.98
C ARG A 892 18.69 23.72 -24.66
N ARG A 893 17.81 23.50 -25.63
CA ARG A 893 16.36 23.60 -25.46
C ARG A 893 15.79 22.53 -24.52
N ILE A 894 16.29 21.30 -24.56
CA ILE A 894 15.93 20.24 -23.60
C ILE A 894 16.38 20.63 -22.18
N PHE A 895 17.61 21.11 -22.01
CA PHE A 895 18.11 21.55 -20.71
C PHE A 895 17.21 22.64 -20.11
N TRP A 896 16.91 23.67 -20.90
CA TRP A 896 16.06 24.78 -20.45
C TRP A 896 14.59 24.38 -20.28
N THR A 897 14.10 23.42 -21.06
CA THR A 897 12.79 22.81 -20.84
C THR A 897 12.73 22.09 -19.50
N CYS A 898 13.74 21.28 -19.15
CA CYS A 898 13.80 20.65 -17.83
C CYS A 898 13.82 21.67 -16.70
N PHE A 899 14.55 22.79 -16.85
CA PHE A 899 14.53 23.89 -15.88
C PHE A 899 13.12 24.49 -15.70
N ILE A 900 12.41 24.77 -16.81
CA ILE A 900 11.06 25.36 -16.76
C ILE A 900 10.07 24.38 -16.14
N ILE A 901 10.07 23.13 -16.61
CA ILE A 901 9.16 22.08 -16.11
C ILE A 901 9.43 21.81 -14.63
N ASP A 902 10.68 21.67 -14.21
CA ASP A 902 11.03 21.41 -12.82
C ASP A 902 10.63 22.56 -11.89
N THR A 903 10.73 23.82 -12.35
CA THR A 903 10.26 25.00 -11.61
C THR A 903 8.74 24.97 -11.42
N TRP A 904 7.98 24.72 -12.49
CA TRP A 904 6.53 24.64 -12.42
C TRP A 904 6.05 23.41 -11.64
N ALA A 905 6.42 22.20 -12.06
CA ALA A 905 5.95 20.95 -11.48
C ALA A 905 6.32 20.81 -9.99
N SER A 906 7.55 21.20 -9.62
CA SER A 906 7.99 21.06 -8.22
C SER A 906 7.16 21.95 -7.29
N GLY A 907 6.97 23.23 -7.60
CA GLY A 907 6.11 24.04 -6.72
C GLY A 907 4.61 23.82 -6.90
N GLY A 908 4.17 23.21 -8.01
CA GLY A 908 2.80 22.71 -8.19
C GLY A 908 2.45 21.52 -7.29
N SER A 909 3.45 20.70 -6.98
CA SER A 909 3.33 19.47 -6.17
C SER A 909 3.99 19.58 -4.79
N ASN A 910 4.39 20.79 -4.37
CA ASN A 910 5.09 21.06 -3.11
C ASN A 910 6.39 20.22 -2.91
N LEU A 911 7.08 19.95 -4.02
CA LEU A 911 8.40 19.33 -4.07
C LEU A 911 9.48 20.40 -4.21
N SER A 912 10.72 20.06 -3.84
CA SER A 912 11.87 20.95 -4.06
C SER A 912 12.39 20.83 -5.50
N PRO A 913 12.58 21.95 -6.23
CA PRO A 913 13.19 21.93 -7.56
C PRO A 913 14.58 21.27 -7.55
N GLN A 914 14.82 20.42 -8.55
CA GLN A 914 16.09 19.73 -8.78
C GLN A 914 17.05 20.53 -9.67
N PHE A 915 16.52 21.44 -10.49
CA PHE A 915 17.26 22.42 -11.28
C PHE A 915 17.33 23.75 -10.52
N ARG A 916 18.54 24.25 -10.30
CA ARG A 916 18.78 25.57 -9.70
C ARG A 916 19.41 26.50 -10.71
N TRP A 917 19.07 27.79 -10.61
CA TRP A 917 19.81 28.84 -11.30
C TRP A 917 21.27 28.85 -10.79
N ARG A 918 22.25 28.84 -11.69
CA ARG A 918 23.70 28.77 -11.35
C ARG A 918 24.44 29.87 -12.12
N THR A 919 25.62 30.25 -11.64
CA THR A 919 26.45 31.29 -12.27
C THR A 919 27.03 30.86 -13.63
N LYS A 920 27.18 29.55 -13.87
CA LYS A 920 27.58 28.97 -15.16
C LYS A 920 26.44 28.10 -15.68
N GLN A 921 25.78 28.55 -16.74
CA GLN A 921 24.68 27.86 -17.42
C GLN A 921 24.90 27.90 -18.93
N PRO A 922 24.20 27.05 -19.71
CA PRO A 922 24.26 27.11 -21.16
C PRO A 922 23.76 28.45 -21.67
N ARG A 923 24.16 28.83 -22.87
CA ARG A 923 23.55 29.98 -23.56
C ARG A 923 22.02 29.78 -23.64
N GLY A 924 21.27 30.87 -23.60
CA GLY A 924 19.82 30.83 -23.82
C GLY A 924 19.48 30.28 -25.22
N PRO A 925 18.26 29.74 -25.42
CA PRO A 925 17.80 29.29 -26.73
C PRO A 925 17.94 30.36 -27.82
N LEU A 926 18.32 29.94 -29.01
CA LEU A 926 18.36 30.78 -30.21
C LEU A 926 16.94 31.20 -30.63
N ASP A 927 16.82 32.33 -31.33
CA ASP A 927 15.59 32.72 -32.05
C ASP A 927 14.95 31.55 -32.81
N GLU A 928 13.64 31.37 -32.62
CA GLU A 928 12.89 30.21 -33.14
C GLU A 928 12.94 30.15 -34.66
N TYR A 929 12.83 31.30 -35.35
CA TYR A 929 12.88 31.34 -36.81
C TYR A 929 14.29 30.99 -37.32
N MET A 930 15.34 31.47 -36.66
CA MET A 930 16.71 31.05 -36.98
C MET A 930 16.89 29.55 -36.76
N PHE A 931 16.44 29.02 -35.62
CA PHE A 931 16.57 27.60 -35.28
C PHE A 931 15.87 26.70 -36.29
N TYR A 932 14.63 26.99 -36.69
CA TYR A 932 13.89 26.17 -37.64
C TYR A 932 14.44 26.20 -39.07
N ASN A 933 15.28 27.18 -39.41
CA ASN A 933 15.93 27.28 -40.72
C ASN A 933 17.30 26.61 -40.78
N MET A 934 17.82 26.12 -39.64
CA MET A 934 19.08 25.37 -39.59
C MET A 934 18.96 24.01 -40.28
N ARG A 935 20.07 23.51 -40.80
CA ARG A 935 20.18 22.19 -41.45
C ARG A 935 21.15 21.32 -40.67
N SER A 936 20.93 20.00 -40.70
CA SER A 936 21.88 19.07 -40.09
C SER A 936 23.24 19.19 -40.78
N GLY A 937 24.30 19.23 -39.99
CA GLY A 937 25.67 19.50 -40.42
C GLY A 937 26.07 20.98 -40.42
N ASP A 938 25.15 21.92 -40.19
CA ASP A 938 25.51 23.33 -39.98
C ASP A 938 26.32 23.49 -38.68
N ASP A 939 27.25 24.45 -38.65
CA ASP A 939 27.97 24.81 -37.42
C ASP A 939 27.05 25.49 -36.38
N ASP A 940 27.47 25.54 -35.11
CA ASP A 940 26.75 26.33 -34.10
C ASP A 940 26.85 27.83 -34.40
N VAL A 941 25.77 28.57 -34.11
CA VAL A 941 25.73 30.02 -34.30
C VAL A 941 26.68 30.70 -33.33
N ALA A 942 27.64 31.46 -33.86
CA ALA A 942 28.61 32.22 -33.07
C ALA A 942 27.93 33.22 -32.12
N ASP A 943 28.57 33.52 -30.99
CA ASP A 943 28.00 34.42 -29.96
C ASP A 943 27.73 35.84 -30.48
N SER A 944 28.47 36.29 -31.52
CA SER A 944 28.24 37.57 -32.20
C SER A 944 26.94 37.61 -33.00
N ASP A 945 26.48 36.47 -33.50
CA ASP A 945 25.31 36.35 -34.37
C ASP A 945 24.10 35.76 -33.64
N TRP A 946 24.29 35.30 -32.40
CA TRP A 946 23.22 34.77 -31.56
C TRP A 946 22.25 35.87 -31.14
N LYS A 947 20.96 35.59 -31.32
CA LYS A 947 19.85 36.44 -30.86
C LYS A 947 18.92 35.62 -29.96
N PRO A 948 18.46 36.17 -28.82
CA PRO A 948 17.50 35.50 -27.97
C PRO A 948 16.13 35.39 -28.67
N GLY A 949 15.58 34.19 -28.69
CA GLY A 949 14.19 33.94 -29.08
C GLY A 949 13.20 34.18 -27.94
N LEU A 950 11.90 34.00 -28.22
CA LEU A 950 10.85 34.04 -27.19
C LEU A 950 11.13 33.05 -26.06
N TRP A 951 11.64 31.85 -26.37
CA TRP A 951 12.04 30.86 -25.38
C TRP A 951 13.19 31.32 -24.47
N ALA A 952 14.15 32.09 -24.99
CA ALA A 952 15.19 32.67 -24.15
C ALA A 952 14.65 33.72 -23.19
N HIS A 953 13.65 34.50 -23.62
CA HIS A 953 12.94 35.43 -22.74
C HIS A 953 12.09 34.68 -21.70
N MET A 954 11.39 33.61 -22.09
CA MET A 954 10.65 32.75 -21.16
C MET A 954 11.55 32.13 -20.09
N VAL A 955 12.73 31.62 -20.44
CA VAL A 955 13.69 31.07 -19.48
C VAL A 955 14.09 32.09 -18.41
N ARG A 956 14.39 33.34 -18.83
CA ARG A 956 14.74 34.41 -17.88
C ARG A 956 13.56 34.77 -16.99
N LEU A 957 12.38 34.86 -17.57
CA LEU A 957 11.14 35.16 -16.87
C LEU A 957 10.80 34.06 -15.84
N VAL A 958 11.00 32.78 -16.19
CA VAL A 958 10.82 31.66 -15.27
C VAL A 958 11.86 31.68 -14.13
N GLY A 959 13.06 32.21 -14.38
CA GLY A 959 14.03 32.50 -13.32
C GLY A 959 13.51 33.50 -12.28
N LEU A 960 12.78 34.53 -12.70
CA LEU A 960 12.08 35.46 -11.78
C LEU A 960 10.91 34.77 -11.08
N TYR A 961 10.13 33.96 -11.82
CA TYR A 961 9.06 33.16 -11.24
C TYR A 961 9.54 32.22 -10.14
N ALA A 962 10.69 31.55 -10.31
CA ALA A 962 11.26 30.70 -9.27
C ALA A 962 11.49 31.45 -7.95
N GLN A 963 11.88 32.73 -8.01
CA GLN A 963 12.01 33.57 -6.82
C GLN A 963 10.66 33.94 -6.21
N ILE A 964 9.66 34.28 -7.05
CA ILE A 964 8.28 34.54 -6.60
C ILE A 964 7.70 33.29 -5.93
N GLN A 965 7.94 32.11 -6.51
CA GLN A 965 7.49 30.83 -6.00
C GLN A 965 8.14 30.47 -4.67
N ASN A 966 9.45 30.75 -4.49
CA ASN A 966 10.12 30.59 -3.20
C ASN A 966 9.49 31.47 -2.12
N LEU A 967 9.21 32.75 -2.43
CA LEU A 967 8.50 33.65 -1.52
C LEU A 967 7.11 33.07 -1.15
N GLN A 968 6.34 32.60 -2.14
CA GLN A 968 5.03 32.00 -1.87
C GLN A 968 5.14 30.70 -1.06
N GLN A 969 6.15 29.86 -1.27
CA GLN A 969 6.37 28.66 -0.47
C GLN A 969 6.74 28.99 0.99
N GLU A 970 7.55 30.03 1.21
CA GLU A 970 7.83 30.54 2.56
C GLU A 970 6.54 31.02 3.25
N LEU A 971 5.67 31.73 2.52
CA LEU A 971 4.36 32.15 3.03
C LEU A 971 3.42 30.97 3.32
N ALA A 972 3.43 29.94 2.48
CA ALA A 972 2.59 28.76 2.64
C ALA A 972 2.98 27.91 3.87
N ASN A 973 4.28 27.85 4.17
CA ASN A 973 4.84 26.98 5.21
C ASN A 973 5.12 27.71 6.54
N GLY A 974 5.27 29.03 6.54
CA GLY A 974 5.66 29.82 7.71
C GLY A 974 4.53 29.98 8.75
N VAL A 975 4.85 29.75 10.04
CA VAL A 975 3.88 29.83 11.17
C VAL A 975 3.46 31.28 11.49
N GLU A 976 4.30 32.27 11.20
CA GLU A 976 4.01 33.70 11.29
C GLU A 976 4.61 34.42 10.07
N TRP A 977 3.98 35.49 9.62
CA TRP A 977 4.43 36.26 8.46
C TRP A 977 5.17 37.52 8.89
N ASN A 978 6.41 37.66 8.44
CA ASN A 978 7.19 38.89 8.62
C ASN A 978 6.84 39.89 7.52
N GLU A 979 5.94 40.82 7.83
CA GLU A 979 5.43 41.82 6.88
C GLU A 979 6.53 42.72 6.29
N SER A 980 7.59 43.04 7.03
CA SER A 980 8.72 43.84 6.51
C SER A 980 9.50 43.07 5.46
N PHE A 981 9.82 41.81 5.74
CA PHE A 981 10.53 40.94 4.78
C PHE A 981 9.72 40.71 3.50
N ILE A 982 8.40 40.55 3.64
CA ILE A 982 7.49 40.37 2.51
C ILE A 982 7.48 41.62 1.63
N ASP A 983 7.29 42.81 2.21
CA ASP A 983 7.24 44.05 1.44
C ASP A 983 8.59 44.36 0.76
N GLU A 984 9.72 44.13 1.45
CA GLU A 984 11.07 44.25 0.87
C GLU A 984 11.29 43.27 -0.30
N SER A 985 10.85 42.02 -0.14
CA SER A 985 10.98 41.00 -1.18
C SER A 985 10.13 41.33 -2.41
N VAL A 986 8.89 41.81 -2.21
CA VAL A 986 8.02 42.24 -3.30
C VAL A 986 8.60 43.45 -4.02
N GLN A 987 9.09 44.46 -3.30
CA GLN A 987 9.71 45.64 -3.92
C GLN A 987 10.91 45.26 -4.80
N ARG A 988 11.76 44.34 -4.31
CA ARG A 988 12.89 43.84 -5.09
C ARG A 988 12.44 43.09 -6.35
N LEU A 989 11.47 42.19 -6.22
CA LEU A 989 10.96 41.40 -7.34
C LEU A 989 10.20 42.26 -8.37
N GLU A 990 9.50 43.31 -7.92
CA GLU A 990 8.86 44.30 -8.80
C GLU A 990 9.90 45.07 -9.62
N ALA A 991 11.00 45.49 -8.99
CA ALA A 991 12.10 46.15 -9.69
C ALA A 991 12.78 45.22 -10.71
N GLU A 992 12.98 43.94 -10.37
CA GLU A 992 13.56 42.94 -11.29
C GLU A 992 12.64 42.66 -12.49
N LEU A 993 11.33 42.51 -12.27
CA LEU A 993 10.36 42.31 -13.35
C LEU A 993 10.22 43.57 -14.24
N SER A 994 10.24 44.76 -13.65
CA SER A 994 10.18 46.02 -14.39
C SER A 994 11.44 46.23 -15.23
N ALA A 995 12.62 45.92 -14.68
CA ALA A 995 13.88 45.94 -15.43
C ALA A 995 13.89 44.91 -16.58
N PHE A 996 13.24 43.76 -16.39
CA PHE A 996 13.04 42.80 -17.48
C PHE A 996 12.16 43.37 -18.59
N GLU A 997 11.04 44.01 -18.26
CA GLU A 997 10.13 44.66 -19.21
C GLU A 997 10.80 45.82 -19.97
N GLU A 998 11.54 46.69 -19.26
CA GLU A 998 12.33 47.78 -19.89
C GLU A 998 13.38 47.25 -20.87
N GLY A 999 13.87 46.03 -20.63
CA GLY A 999 14.78 45.31 -21.52
C GLY A 999 14.10 44.65 -22.72
N LEU A 1000 12.76 44.57 -22.75
CA LEU A 1000 12.00 44.10 -23.90
C LEU A 1000 11.83 45.25 -24.91
N GLY A 1001 12.07 44.96 -26.19
CA GLY A 1001 11.76 45.91 -27.26
C GLY A 1001 10.24 46.05 -27.46
N PRO A 1002 9.75 47.17 -28.05
CA PRO A 1002 8.33 47.41 -28.29
C PRO A 1002 7.65 46.32 -29.14
N GLU A 1003 8.42 45.63 -29.99
CA GLU A 1003 7.97 44.51 -30.82
C GLU A 1003 7.57 43.26 -30.01
N LEU A 1004 8.07 43.13 -28.78
CA LEU A 1004 7.80 41.99 -27.88
C LEU A 1004 6.70 42.28 -26.85
N MET A 1005 6.11 43.48 -26.89
CA MET A 1005 5.01 43.85 -26.01
C MET A 1005 3.68 43.35 -26.55
N PHE A 1006 2.73 43.01 -25.68
CA PHE A 1006 1.44 42.51 -26.12
C PHE A 1006 0.63 43.63 -26.79
N SER A 1007 0.34 43.46 -28.08
CA SER A 1007 -0.60 44.27 -28.85
C SER A 1007 -1.21 43.38 -29.94
N ARG A 1008 -2.36 43.79 -30.51
CA ARG A 1008 -2.97 43.03 -31.61
C ARG A 1008 -2.10 43.07 -32.87
N GLU A 1009 -1.39 44.18 -33.09
CA GLU A 1009 -0.44 44.35 -34.20
C GLU A 1009 0.76 43.39 -34.06
N ASN A 1010 1.38 43.34 -32.87
CA ASN A 1010 2.51 42.44 -32.63
C ASN A 1010 2.07 40.98 -32.70
N LEU A 1011 0.91 40.63 -32.13
CA LEU A 1011 0.35 39.28 -32.24
C LEU A 1011 0.19 38.87 -33.71
N ALA A 1012 -0.36 39.73 -34.56
CA ALA A 1012 -0.51 39.45 -35.99
C ALA A 1012 0.85 39.21 -36.68
N SER A 1013 1.85 40.02 -36.38
CA SER A 1013 3.23 39.85 -36.88
C SER A 1013 3.84 38.50 -36.48
N PHE A 1014 3.65 38.07 -35.23
CA PHE A 1014 4.11 36.75 -34.78
C PHE A 1014 3.31 35.61 -35.40
N VAL A 1015 2.00 35.77 -35.64
CA VAL A 1015 1.17 34.79 -36.35
C VAL A 1015 1.65 34.59 -37.79
N GLU A 1016 1.98 35.66 -38.51
CA GLU A 1016 2.54 35.59 -39.88
C GLU A 1016 3.86 34.79 -39.93
N ARG A 1017 4.65 34.83 -38.84
CA ARG A 1017 5.89 34.07 -38.68
C ARG A 1017 5.69 32.65 -38.13
N GLY A 1018 4.46 32.25 -37.84
CA GLY A 1018 4.14 30.93 -37.24
C GLY A 1018 4.39 30.83 -35.74
N LEU A 1019 4.64 31.96 -35.06
CA LEU A 1019 5.05 32.04 -33.65
C LEU A 1019 3.95 32.60 -32.72
N GLY A 1020 2.73 32.82 -33.23
CA GLY A 1020 1.62 33.40 -32.47
C GLY A 1020 1.33 32.69 -31.15
N ARG A 1021 1.34 31.35 -31.11
CA ARG A 1021 1.10 30.58 -29.87
C ARG A 1021 2.22 30.73 -28.84
N VAL A 1022 3.47 30.80 -29.29
CA VAL A 1022 4.64 31.03 -28.42
C VAL A 1022 4.56 32.43 -27.81
N PHE A 1023 4.15 33.42 -28.61
CA PHE A 1023 3.93 34.80 -28.16
C PHE A 1023 2.81 34.89 -27.11
N ILE A 1024 1.69 34.20 -27.34
CA ILE A 1024 0.62 34.09 -26.34
C ILE A 1024 1.10 33.42 -25.05
N ALA A 1025 1.83 32.31 -25.14
CA ALA A 1025 2.36 31.61 -23.97
C ALA A 1025 3.30 32.50 -23.14
N PHE A 1026 4.11 33.33 -23.81
CA PHE A 1026 5.01 34.28 -23.16
C PHE A 1026 4.23 35.31 -22.34
N HIS A 1027 3.20 35.93 -22.94
CA HIS A 1027 2.40 36.96 -22.26
C HIS A 1027 1.49 36.39 -21.17
N LEU A 1028 0.94 35.18 -21.35
CA LEU A 1028 0.20 34.50 -20.28
C LEU A 1028 1.09 34.28 -19.06
N GLY A 1029 2.31 33.79 -19.23
CA GLY A 1029 3.28 33.63 -18.14
C GLY A 1029 3.67 34.97 -17.50
N TYR A 1030 4.02 35.97 -18.32
CA TYR A 1030 4.47 37.29 -17.87
C TYR A 1030 3.42 37.98 -16.98
N HIS A 1031 2.18 38.11 -17.44
CA HIS A 1031 1.15 38.77 -16.64
C HIS A 1031 0.72 37.90 -15.45
N HIS A 1032 0.73 36.57 -15.56
CA HIS A 1032 0.44 35.68 -14.44
C HIS A 1032 1.44 35.84 -13.27
N TYR A 1033 2.72 36.00 -13.54
CA TYR A 1033 3.74 36.17 -12.49
C TYR A 1033 3.56 37.48 -11.70
N TYR A 1034 3.20 38.57 -12.38
CA TYR A 1034 2.79 39.80 -11.71
C TYR A 1034 1.52 39.63 -10.88
N THR A 1035 0.51 38.91 -11.41
CA THR A 1035 -0.70 38.59 -10.67
C THR A 1035 -0.38 37.84 -9.38
N LEU A 1036 0.49 36.82 -9.42
CA LEU A 1036 0.91 36.05 -8.24
C LEU A 1036 1.67 36.91 -7.21
N LEU A 1037 2.62 37.73 -7.68
CA LEU A 1037 3.44 38.59 -6.81
C LEU A 1037 2.58 39.58 -6.00
N PHE A 1038 1.58 40.18 -6.65
CA PHE A 1038 0.76 41.22 -6.04
C PHE A 1038 -0.57 40.73 -5.45
N TYR A 1039 -0.95 39.47 -5.65
CA TYR A 1039 -2.24 38.91 -5.20
C TYR A 1039 -2.55 39.20 -3.73
N GLN A 1040 -1.52 39.16 -2.90
CA GLN A 1040 -1.63 39.33 -1.46
C GLN A 1040 -2.08 40.73 -1.01
N TYR A 1041 -1.96 41.75 -1.87
CA TYR A 1041 -2.36 43.13 -1.57
C TYR A 1041 -3.84 43.39 -1.87
N LEU A 1042 -4.58 42.37 -2.36
CA LEU A 1042 -6.04 42.41 -2.45
C LEU A 1042 -6.71 42.36 -1.06
N ASP A 1043 -6.00 41.90 -0.01
CA ASP A 1043 -6.51 41.87 1.37
C ASP A 1043 -6.28 43.20 2.09
N HIS A 1044 -7.36 43.97 2.26
CA HIS A 1044 -7.33 45.26 2.94
C HIS A 1044 -7.02 45.19 4.45
N ARG A 1045 -7.05 43.99 5.07
CA ARG A 1045 -6.74 43.81 6.50
C ARG A 1045 -5.25 43.67 6.79
N ARG A 1046 -4.43 43.42 5.76
CA ARG A 1046 -2.99 43.37 5.95
C ARG A 1046 -2.46 44.76 6.33
N PRO A 1047 -1.36 44.83 7.12
CA PRO A 1047 -0.78 46.10 7.49
C PRO A 1047 -0.50 46.97 6.26
N PRO A 1048 -0.87 48.26 6.28
CA PRO A 1048 -0.70 49.12 5.12
C PRO A 1048 0.80 49.31 4.83
N THR A 1049 1.20 49.02 3.59
CA THR A 1049 2.55 49.28 3.10
C THR A 1049 2.57 50.48 2.15
N ARG A 1050 3.76 51.05 1.93
CA ARG A 1050 3.94 52.26 1.10
C ARG A 1050 3.35 52.10 -0.31
N ASN A 1051 3.51 50.93 -0.91
CA ASN A 1051 3.09 50.63 -2.28
C ASN A 1051 1.85 49.72 -2.36
N GLY A 1052 1.23 49.32 -1.23
CA GLY A 1052 0.16 48.31 -1.22
C GLY A 1052 -1.02 48.62 -2.15
N ARG A 1053 -1.48 49.88 -2.20
CA ARG A 1053 -2.56 50.30 -3.14
C ARG A 1053 -2.15 50.22 -4.60
N LYS A 1054 -0.89 50.58 -4.92
CA LYS A 1054 -0.32 50.44 -6.26
C LYS A 1054 -0.34 48.96 -6.66
N TYR A 1055 0.18 48.09 -5.79
CA TYR A 1055 0.26 46.65 -6.06
C TYR A 1055 -1.12 45.99 -6.20
N ALA A 1056 -2.11 46.34 -5.37
CA ALA A 1056 -3.47 45.85 -5.54
C ALA A 1056 -4.06 46.23 -6.90
N SER A 1057 -3.86 47.48 -7.33
CA SER A 1057 -4.31 47.97 -8.64
C SER A 1057 -3.58 47.26 -9.79
N SER A 1058 -2.26 47.07 -9.66
CA SER A 1058 -1.47 46.30 -10.61
C SER A 1058 -1.91 44.84 -10.69
N CYS A 1059 -2.23 44.18 -9.57
CA CYS A 1059 -2.75 42.81 -9.58
C CYS A 1059 -4.00 42.68 -10.44
N LYS A 1060 -4.97 43.59 -10.25
CA LYS A 1060 -6.20 43.67 -11.06
C LYS A 1060 -5.89 43.91 -12.54
N ALA A 1061 -5.00 44.86 -12.85
CA ALA A 1061 -4.63 45.20 -14.22
C ALA A 1061 -3.96 44.02 -14.96
N HIS A 1062 -3.02 43.32 -14.33
CA HIS A 1062 -2.38 42.16 -14.94
C HIS A 1062 -3.36 40.99 -15.11
N ALA A 1063 -4.27 40.74 -14.16
CA ALA A 1063 -5.31 39.72 -14.31
C ALA A 1063 -6.29 40.04 -15.46
N ALA A 1064 -6.60 41.32 -15.66
CA ALA A 1064 -7.38 41.79 -16.81
C ALA A 1064 -6.65 41.55 -18.14
N ILE A 1065 -5.35 41.84 -18.22
CA ILE A 1065 -4.56 41.60 -19.43
C ILE A 1065 -4.48 40.09 -19.73
N VAL A 1066 -4.35 39.21 -18.72
CA VAL A 1066 -4.42 37.75 -18.95
C VAL A 1066 -5.74 37.37 -19.65
N CYS A 1067 -6.87 37.97 -19.26
CA CYS A 1067 -8.15 37.74 -19.93
C CYS A 1067 -8.14 38.24 -21.39
N ASP A 1068 -7.57 39.42 -21.64
CA ASP A 1068 -7.48 39.99 -22.99
C ASP A 1068 -6.57 39.15 -23.92
N VAL A 1069 -5.49 38.59 -23.37
CA VAL A 1069 -4.59 37.64 -24.06
C VAL A 1069 -5.33 36.33 -24.35
N LEU A 1070 -6.05 35.76 -23.37
CA LEU A 1070 -6.87 34.56 -23.55
C LEU A 1070 -7.94 34.79 -24.63
N LYS A 1071 -8.60 35.94 -24.62
CA LYS A 1071 -9.60 36.31 -25.63
C LYS A 1071 -8.97 36.40 -27.02
N ALA A 1072 -7.84 37.08 -27.16
CA ALA A 1072 -7.10 37.15 -28.42
C ALA A 1072 -6.70 35.75 -28.93
N SER A 1073 -6.32 34.83 -28.04
CA SER A 1073 -5.98 33.44 -28.38
C SER A 1073 -7.16 32.66 -28.98
N ARG A 1074 -8.40 33.00 -28.63
CA ARG A 1074 -9.63 32.40 -29.20
C ARG A 1074 -10.06 33.06 -30.50
N GLU A 1075 -9.82 34.36 -30.65
CA GLU A 1075 -10.27 35.16 -31.79
C GLU A 1075 -9.31 35.11 -32.99
N VAL A 1076 -8.00 34.92 -32.76
CA VAL A 1076 -6.97 35.00 -33.80
C VAL A 1076 -6.46 33.60 -34.16
N PRO A 1077 -6.73 33.09 -35.39
CA PRO A 1077 -6.17 31.82 -35.84
C PRO A 1077 -4.64 31.83 -35.85
N GLY A 1078 -4.00 30.78 -35.33
CA GLY A 1078 -2.54 30.74 -35.19
C GLY A 1078 -2.03 31.20 -33.81
N ALA A 1079 -2.92 31.63 -32.93
CA ALA A 1079 -2.62 32.11 -31.58
C ALA A 1079 -3.27 31.26 -30.46
N GLU A 1080 -3.77 30.06 -30.76
CA GLU A 1080 -4.55 29.23 -29.84
C GLU A 1080 -3.77 28.83 -28.56
N ALA A 1081 -4.35 29.08 -27.37
CA ALA A 1081 -3.77 28.74 -26.06
C ALA A 1081 -4.36 27.44 -25.48
N LEU A 1082 -4.12 26.31 -26.14
CA LEU A 1082 -4.79 25.03 -25.83
C LEU A 1082 -3.93 24.03 -25.03
N TYR A 1083 -2.90 24.48 -24.32
CA TYR A 1083 -2.03 23.61 -23.51
C TYR A 1083 -2.42 23.63 -22.03
N ASN A 1084 -2.18 22.53 -21.31
CA ASN A 1084 -2.85 22.23 -20.04
C ASN A 1084 -2.72 23.32 -18.95
N ILE A 1085 -1.53 23.88 -18.75
CA ILE A 1085 -1.28 24.86 -17.67
C ILE A 1085 -2.06 26.17 -17.83
N VAL A 1086 -2.58 26.46 -19.03
CA VAL A 1086 -3.46 27.63 -19.27
C VAL A 1086 -4.71 27.55 -18.39
N GLY A 1087 -5.19 26.34 -18.05
CA GLY A 1087 -6.31 26.16 -17.12
C GLY A 1087 -6.04 26.78 -15.75
N HIS A 1088 -4.86 26.52 -15.17
CA HIS A 1088 -4.45 27.11 -13.88
C HIS A 1088 -4.28 28.62 -13.94
N VAL A 1089 -3.62 29.13 -14.99
CA VAL A 1089 -3.44 30.58 -15.22
C VAL A 1089 -4.80 31.29 -15.32
N THR A 1090 -5.76 30.65 -15.99
CA THR A 1090 -7.13 31.15 -16.13
C THR A 1090 -7.87 31.15 -14.80
N ILE A 1091 -7.69 30.13 -13.95
CA ILE A 1091 -8.31 30.06 -12.61
C ILE A 1091 -7.80 31.18 -11.70
N VAL A 1092 -6.48 31.42 -11.67
CA VAL A 1092 -5.88 32.46 -10.82
C VAL A 1092 -6.27 33.87 -11.26
N SER A 1093 -6.30 34.14 -12.58
CA SER A 1093 -6.80 35.44 -13.06
C SER A 1093 -8.31 35.61 -12.81
N SER A 1094 -9.09 34.53 -12.96
CA SER A 1094 -10.53 34.54 -12.67
C SER A 1094 -10.84 34.79 -11.19
N SER A 1095 -10.01 34.31 -10.25
CA SER A 1095 -10.22 34.60 -8.83
C SER A 1095 -9.98 36.08 -8.48
N VAL A 1096 -9.07 36.77 -9.18
CA VAL A 1096 -8.90 38.23 -9.05
C VAL A 1096 -10.11 38.99 -9.62
N LEU A 1097 -10.62 38.57 -10.79
CA LEU A 1097 -11.81 39.17 -11.39
C LEU A 1097 -13.06 38.95 -10.52
N LEU A 1098 -13.20 37.73 -9.97
CA LEU A 1098 -14.27 37.39 -9.02
C LEU A 1098 -14.17 38.25 -7.76
N HIS A 1099 -12.97 38.37 -7.18
CA HIS A 1099 -12.71 39.25 -6.04
C HIS A 1099 -13.09 40.71 -6.36
N THR A 1100 -12.68 41.21 -7.52
CA THR A 1100 -12.95 42.60 -7.95
C THR A 1100 -14.45 42.82 -8.17
N TYR A 1101 -15.18 41.84 -8.70
CA TYR A 1101 -16.64 41.93 -8.84
C TYR A 1101 -17.34 41.91 -7.47
N LEU A 1102 -16.90 41.06 -6.55
CA LEU A 1102 -17.54 40.92 -5.24
C LEU A 1102 -17.27 42.12 -4.33
N PHE A 1103 -16.05 42.65 -4.33
CA PHE A 1103 -15.57 43.62 -3.33
C PHE A 1103 -15.10 44.97 -3.92
N GLY A 1104 -14.99 45.11 -5.25
CA GLY A 1104 -14.54 46.33 -5.91
C GLY A 1104 -15.57 47.45 -5.98
N GLU A 1105 -15.14 48.60 -6.49
CA GLU A 1105 -15.96 49.80 -6.66
C GLU A 1105 -16.97 49.64 -7.81
N SER A 1106 -18.07 50.39 -7.78
CA SER A 1106 -19.17 50.27 -8.75
C SER A 1106 -18.74 50.41 -10.22
N HIS A 1107 -17.68 51.18 -10.50
CA HIS A 1107 -17.18 51.38 -11.85
C HIS A 1107 -16.36 50.19 -12.39
N GLU A 1108 -15.89 49.29 -11.51
CA GLU A 1108 -15.06 48.12 -11.87
C GLU A 1108 -15.90 46.87 -12.21
N LEU A 1109 -17.20 46.88 -11.88
CA LEU A 1109 -18.03 45.67 -11.84
C LEU A 1109 -18.37 45.09 -13.22
N GLU A 1110 -18.85 45.93 -14.14
CA GLU A 1110 -19.31 45.48 -15.46
C GLU A 1110 -18.15 44.86 -16.25
N GLU A 1111 -17.02 45.56 -16.30
CA GLU A 1111 -15.81 45.08 -16.98
C GLU A 1111 -15.25 43.80 -16.35
N SER A 1112 -15.26 43.69 -15.01
CA SER A 1112 -14.82 42.47 -14.31
C SER A 1112 -15.73 41.27 -14.58
N ARG A 1113 -17.05 41.49 -14.69
CA ARG A 1113 -18.02 40.45 -15.03
C ARG A 1113 -17.81 39.95 -16.45
N ASP A 1114 -17.69 40.84 -17.42
CA ASP A 1114 -17.56 40.47 -18.82
C ASP A 1114 -16.22 39.76 -19.09
N ARG A 1115 -15.14 40.19 -18.44
CA ARG A 1115 -13.86 39.47 -18.45
C ARG A 1115 -13.94 38.11 -17.76
N LEU A 1116 -14.64 38.02 -16.62
CA LEU A 1116 -14.86 36.73 -15.96
C LEU A 1116 -15.57 35.77 -16.92
N SER A 1117 -16.66 36.17 -17.58
CA SER A 1117 -17.34 35.36 -18.60
C SER A 1117 -16.38 34.88 -19.70
N SER A 1118 -15.55 35.77 -20.25
CA SER A 1118 -14.54 35.42 -21.27
C SER A 1118 -13.50 34.40 -20.77
N ASN A 1119 -13.09 34.46 -19.50
CA ASN A 1119 -12.22 33.44 -18.92
C ASN A 1119 -12.94 32.09 -18.78
N LEU A 1120 -14.22 32.09 -18.40
CA LEU A 1120 -15.02 30.87 -18.27
C LEU A 1120 -15.19 30.17 -19.63
N GLU A 1121 -15.37 30.92 -20.73
CA GLU A 1121 -15.35 30.37 -22.10
C GLU A 1121 -14.02 29.66 -22.42
N SER A 1122 -12.89 30.20 -21.95
CA SER A 1122 -11.57 29.57 -22.14
C SER A 1122 -11.45 28.24 -21.40
N LEU A 1123 -12.00 28.17 -20.18
CA LEU A 1123 -12.04 26.92 -19.40
C LEU A 1123 -12.93 25.88 -20.06
N VAL A 1124 -14.08 26.28 -20.62
CA VAL A 1124 -14.95 25.40 -21.42
C VAL A 1124 -14.22 24.89 -22.66
N GLN A 1125 -13.45 25.73 -23.34
CA GLN A 1125 -12.66 25.29 -24.49
C GLN A 1125 -11.58 24.28 -24.10
N LEU A 1126 -10.88 24.50 -22.99
CA LEU A 1126 -9.78 23.64 -22.53
C LEU A 1126 -10.26 22.29 -21.99
N ARG A 1127 -11.42 22.23 -21.33
CA ARG A 1127 -11.97 20.98 -20.77
C ARG A 1127 -12.21 19.91 -21.84
N ASN A 1128 -12.46 20.33 -23.08
CA ASN A 1128 -12.67 19.43 -24.22
C ASN A 1128 -11.40 18.65 -24.59
N TYR A 1129 -10.22 19.13 -24.19
CA TYR A 1129 -8.93 18.52 -24.52
C TYR A 1129 -8.27 17.88 -23.30
N TRP A 1130 -8.51 18.41 -22.10
CA TRP A 1130 -7.74 18.08 -20.90
C TRP A 1130 -8.66 17.67 -19.75
N PRO A 1131 -8.71 16.36 -19.41
CA PRO A 1131 -9.46 15.88 -18.23
C PRO A 1131 -9.05 16.60 -16.94
N SER A 1132 -7.77 16.95 -16.79
CA SER A 1132 -7.30 17.73 -15.65
C SER A 1132 -7.90 19.14 -15.53
N VAL A 1133 -8.44 19.72 -16.60
CA VAL A 1133 -9.19 20.99 -16.55
C VAL A 1133 -10.64 20.76 -16.14
N GLU A 1134 -11.25 19.66 -16.60
CA GLU A 1134 -12.55 19.23 -16.09
C GLU A 1134 -12.48 19.10 -14.58
N MET A 1135 -11.44 18.43 -14.07
CA MET A 1135 -11.02 18.33 -12.66
C MET A 1135 -10.82 19.67 -11.91
N MET A 1136 -10.84 20.82 -12.59
CA MET A 1136 -10.76 22.12 -11.92
C MET A 1136 -12.11 22.87 -11.83
N VAL A 1137 -13.16 22.49 -12.60
CA VAL A 1137 -14.31 23.39 -12.91
C VAL A 1137 -15.76 22.85 -12.66
N SER A 1138 -16.14 21.59 -12.94
CA SER A 1138 -17.54 21.04 -12.82
C SER A 1138 -17.86 19.96 -11.74
N PRO A 1139 -19.00 19.94 -11.01
CA PRO A 1139 -19.45 18.75 -10.25
C PRO A 1139 -20.04 17.68 -11.20
N CYS A 1140 -19.75 16.40 -10.98
CA CYS A 1140 -20.16 15.30 -11.86
C CYS A 1140 -21.70 15.01 -11.84
N PRO A 1141 -22.39 14.94 -13.00
CA PRO A 1141 -23.74 14.40 -13.15
C PRO A 1141 -23.75 12.91 -13.55
N SER A 1142 -24.57 12.12 -12.85
CA SER A 1142 -25.08 10.76 -13.13
C SER A 1142 -24.61 9.96 -14.39
N THR A 1143 -23.74 8.95 -14.17
CA THR A 1143 -23.51 7.63 -14.84
C THR A 1143 -23.39 7.51 -16.40
N PRO A 1144 -22.82 6.41 -16.96
CA PRO A 1144 -21.71 5.53 -16.56
C PRO A 1144 -20.66 5.32 -17.70
N ARG A 1145 -19.40 5.75 -17.52
CA ARG A 1145 -18.20 5.17 -18.15
C ARG A 1145 -16.94 5.86 -17.59
N TRP A 1146 -15.93 5.06 -17.25
CA TRP A 1146 -14.62 5.46 -16.70
C TRP A 1146 -14.58 5.83 -15.22
N PHE A 1147 -14.34 4.79 -14.42
CA PHE A 1147 -13.80 4.85 -13.06
C PHE A 1147 -12.38 5.43 -13.10
N LEU A 1148 -12.27 6.73 -12.85
CA LEU A 1148 -11.11 7.50 -12.35
C LEU A 1148 -11.62 8.94 -12.28
N ILE A 1149 -11.43 9.64 -11.16
CA ILE A 1149 -12.01 10.94 -10.76
C ILE A 1149 -13.14 10.78 -9.71
N SER A 1150 -12.74 10.63 -8.44
CA SER A 1150 -13.61 10.81 -7.27
C SER A 1150 -12.99 11.70 -6.18
N ILE A 1151 -12.08 12.62 -6.55
CA ILE A 1151 -11.77 13.84 -5.78
C ILE A 1151 -11.29 14.90 -6.76
N GLN A 1152 -12.11 15.39 -7.68
CA GLN A 1152 -11.69 16.55 -8.46
C GLN A 1152 -12.87 17.42 -8.84
N ILE A 1153 -12.55 18.70 -8.99
CA ILE A 1153 -13.38 19.90 -9.03
C ILE A 1153 -13.74 20.39 -7.66
N LYS A 1154 -13.16 21.54 -7.25
CA LYS A 1154 -13.88 22.78 -6.82
C LYS A 1154 -12.93 23.99 -6.63
N ARG A 1155 -11.86 24.24 -7.41
CA ARG A 1155 -10.90 25.33 -7.04
C ARG A 1155 -11.53 26.73 -7.08
N LEU A 1156 -12.07 27.14 -8.23
CA LEU A 1156 -12.74 28.45 -8.36
C LEU A 1156 -14.06 28.50 -7.56
N VAL A 1157 -14.76 27.37 -7.47
CA VAL A 1157 -16.03 27.22 -6.73
C VAL A 1157 -15.82 27.31 -5.22
N VAL A 1158 -14.76 26.69 -4.67
CA VAL A 1158 -14.38 26.78 -3.24
C VAL A 1158 -13.91 28.19 -2.94
N PHE A 1159 -13.11 28.80 -3.82
CA PHE A 1159 -12.72 30.21 -3.66
C PHE A 1159 -13.95 31.12 -3.60
N GLN A 1160 -14.90 30.96 -4.53
CA GLN A 1160 -16.15 31.71 -4.53
C GLN A 1160 -16.98 31.46 -3.28
N LYS A 1161 -17.18 30.20 -2.88
CA LYS A 1161 -17.95 29.84 -1.69
C LYS A 1161 -17.35 30.47 -0.44
N ASN A 1162 -16.03 30.44 -0.30
CA ASN A 1162 -15.30 31.12 0.77
C ASN A 1162 -15.49 32.64 0.73
N CYS A 1163 -15.57 33.27 -0.46
CA CYS A 1163 -15.86 34.70 -0.58
C CYS A 1163 -17.33 35.02 -0.21
N ILE A 1164 -18.29 34.19 -0.64
CA ILE A 1164 -19.73 34.39 -0.39
C ILE A 1164 -20.11 34.16 1.07
N GLN A 1165 -19.57 33.12 1.71
CA GLN A 1165 -19.85 32.80 3.13
C GLN A 1165 -19.40 33.91 4.09
N SER A 1166 -18.56 34.82 3.62
CA SER A 1166 -17.87 35.81 4.44
C SER A 1166 -18.66 37.15 4.55
N MET A 1167 -19.73 37.36 3.75
CA MET A 1167 -20.79 38.42 3.77
C MET A 1167 -20.51 39.89 4.24
N ASN A 1168 -19.28 40.31 4.53
CA ASN A 1168 -18.92 41.71 4.79
C ASN A 1168 -17.73 42.17 3.92
N ALA A 1169 -17.44 43.47 3.85
CA ALA A 1169 -16.30 44.00 3.08
C ALA A 1169 -14.92 43.66 3.70
N GLU A 1170 -14.88 43.18 4.95
CA GLU A 1170 -13.68 42.82 5.72
C GLU A 1170 -13.38 41.31 5.69
N SER A 1171 -13.96 40.60 4.73
CA SER A 1171 -14.20 39.16 4.83
C SER A 1171 -13.23 38.29 4.01
N TYR A 1172 -12.66 38.84 2.94
CA TYR A 1172 -11.57 38.20 2.19
C TYR A 1172 -10.29 38.18 3.02
N ARG A 1173 -9.66 37.00 3.15
CA ARG A 1173 -8.38 36.82 3.85
C ARG A 1173 -7.34 36.27 2.88
N PHE A 1174 -6.20 36.93 2.79
CA PHE A 1174 -5.00 36.30 2.25
C PHE A 1174 -4.34 35.49 3.38
N ASP A 1175 -4.51 34.17 3.33
CA ASP A 1175 -3.97 33.23 4.32
C ASP A 1175 -3.20 32.10 3.62
N ARG A 1176 -2.62 31.16 4.40
CA ARG A 1176 -1.85 30.04 3.86
C ARG A 1176 -2.64 29.18 2.87
N TRP A 1177 -3.95 29.03 3.09
CA TRP A 1177 -4.80 28.29 2.17
C TRP A 1177 -4.87 29.02 0.83
N MET A 1178 -5.02 30.35 0.84
CA MET A 1178 -4.96 31.17 -0.38
C MET A 1178 -3.62 31.04 -1.10
N VAL A 1179 -2.51 31.05 -0.36
CA VAL A 1179 -1.17 30.86 -0.94
C VAL A 1179 -1.06 29.49 -1.61
N LYS A 1180 -1.52 28.41 -0.95
CA LYS A 1180 -1.59 27.07 -1.55
C LYS A 1180 -2.50 27.05 -2.78
N PHE A 1181 -3.63 27.75 -2.75
CA PHE A 1181 -4.53 27.91 -3.89
C PHE A 1181 -3.83 28.55 -5.09
N LEU A 1182 -2.90 29.48 -4.89
CA LEU A 1182 -2.20 30.14 -5.99
C LEU A 1182 -1.13 29.28 -6.64
N ILE A 1183 -0.43 28.44 -5.86
CA ILE A 1183 0.74 27.69 -6.35
C ILE A 1183 0.45 26.23 -6.71
N ALA A 1184 -0.48 25.56 -6.02
CA ALA A 1184 -0.72 24.13 -6.18
C ALA A 1184 -1.66 23.84 -7.36
N HIS A 1185 -1.10 23.58 -8.54
CA HIS A 1185 -1.89 23.31 -9.76
C HIS A 1185 -2.09 21.84 -10.09
N ALA A 1186 -1.31 20.95 -9.47
CA ALA A 1186 -1.39 19.50 -9.67
C ALA A 1186 -2.06 18.77 -8.49
N LEU A 1187 -2.24 19.44 -7.34
CA LEU A 1187 -2.78 18.84 -6.12
C LEU A 1187 -4.25 19.20 -5.89
N ALA A 1188 -5.00 18.27 -5.29
CA ALA A 1188 -6.31 18.57 -4.75
C ALA A 1188 -6.17 19.57 -3.58
N LEU A 1189 -6.91 20.69 -3.63
CA LEU A 1189 -6.97 21.65 -2.53
C LEU A 1189 -7.93 21.13 -1.44
N GLU A 1190 -7.43 21.08 -0.21
CA GLU A 1190 -8.23 20.79 0.99
C GLU A 1190 -9.30 21.87 1.18
N ASP A 1191 -10.42 21.55 1.84
CA ASP A 1191 -11.38 22.56 2.26
C ASP A 1191 -10.73 23.52 3.27
N LYS A 1192 -11.09 24.81 3.20
CA LYS A 1192 -10.60 25.82 4.12
C LYS A 1192 -11.14 25.52 5.53
N VAL A 1193 -10.25 25.13 6.46
CA VAL A 1193 -10.61 24.91 7.87
C VAL A 1193 -10.98 26.26 8.48
N ASP A 1194 -12.19 26.37 9.02
CA ASP A 1194 -12.70 27.58 9.67
C ASP A 1194 -11.96 27.81 11.01
N ASP A 1195 -10.85 28.53 10.95
CA ASP A 1195 -10.20 29.07 12.14
C ASP A 1195 -11.02 30.28 12.64
N SER A 1196 -11.92 30.02 13.58
CA SER A 1196 -12.63 30.99 14.44
C SER A 1196 -13.52 32.03 13.74
N TRP A 1197 -14.82 31.76 13.70
CA TRP A 1197 -15.85 32.81 13.71
C TRP A 1197 -16.69 32.65 14.98
N SER A 1198 -16.46 33.51 15.96
CA SER A 1198 -17.50 33.81 16.95
C SER A 1198 -18.54 34.66 16.24
N ALA A 1199 -19.78 34.17 16.19
CA ALA A 1199 -20.91 34.93 15.68
C ALA A 1199 -21.18 36.13 16.62
N ALA A 1200 -20.50 37.24 16.39
CA ALA A 1200 -20.77 38.51 17.05
C ALA A 1200 -20.75 39.64 16.02
N SER A 1201 -21.91 40.30 15.88
CA SER A 1201 -22.24 41.48 15.08
C SER A 1201 -22.15 41.36 13.55
N VAL A 1202 -23.31 41.14 12.91
CA VAL A 1202 -23.56 41.51 11.51
C VAL A 1202 -24.35 42.82 11.52
N ASP A 1203 -23.72 43.91 11.07
CA ASP A 1203 -24.40 45.18 10.81
C ASP A 1203 -25.18 45.11 9.48
N ALA A 1204 -26.48 45.41 9.55
CA ALA A 1204 -27.48 45.12 8.52
C ALA A 1204 -27.57 46.17 7.37
N ALA A 1205 -26.54 46.98 7.12
CA ALA A 1205 -26.66 48.10 6.18
C ALA A 1205 -26.17 47.82 4.73
N ASN A 1206 -25.26 46.86 4.50
CA ASN A 1206 -24.68 46.57 3.17
C ASN A 1206 -25.00 45.16 2.62
N GLY A 1207 -25.82 44.36 3.31
CA GLY A 1207 -26.00 42.93 3.03
C GLY A 1207 -26.65 42.60 1.68
N ASP A 1208 -27.52 43.46 1.15
CA ASP A 1208 -28.36 43.11 -0.01
C ASP A 1208 -27.58 43.15 -1.35
N ALA A 1209 -26.68 44.13 -1.52
CA ALA A 1209 -25.89 44.28 -2.75
C ALA A 1209 -24.80 43.21 -2.91
N HIS A 1210 -24.12 42.82 -1.82
CA HIS A 1210 -23.11 41.75 -1.85
C HIS A 1210 -23.75 40.36 -2.04
N LEU A 1211 -24.94 40.14 -1.46
CA LEU A 1211 -25.70 38.92 -1.67
C LEU A 1211 -26.13 38.77 -3.13
N GLU A 1212 -26.57 39.85 -3.77
CA GLU A 1212 -26.94 39.86 -5.18
C GLU A 1212 -25.74 39.63 -6.10
N ARG A 1213 -24.59 40.27 -5.83
CA ARG A 1213 -23.34 39.98 -6.54
C ARG A 1213 -22.91 38.51 -6.36
N GLY A 1214 -23.07 37.97 -5.15
CA GLY A 1214 -22.85 36.55 -4.85
C GLY A 1214 -23.71 35.63 -5.71
N ARG A 1215 -25.01 35.90 -5.83
CA ARG A 1215 -25.93 35.12 -6.69
C ARG A 1215 -25.54 35.18 -8.16
N ILE A 1216 -25.18 36.36 -8.68
CA ILE A 1216 -24.79 36.51 -10.10
C ILE A 1216 -23.53 35.69 -10.39
N THR A 1217 -22.49 35.81 -9.56
CA THR A 1217 -21.28 35.01 -9.77
C THR A 1217 -21.56 33.51 -9.63
N GLN A 1218 -22.49 33.11 -8.76
CA GLN A 1218 -22.86 31.70 -8.58
C GLN A 1218 -23.57 31.16 -9.82
N ALA A 1219 -24.47 31.94 -10.41
CA ALA A 1219 -25.11 31.61 -11.68
C ALA A 1219 -24.09 31.46 -12.82
N MET A 1220 -23.15 32.41 -12.96
CA MET A 1220 -22.09 32.33 -13.99
C MET A 1220 -21.23 31.05 -13.86
N ILE A 1221 -20.90 30.64 -12.64
CA ILE A 1221 -20.14 29.41 -12.40
C ILE A 1221 -21.00 28.17 -12.64
N MET A 1222 -22.29 28.19 -12.28
CA MET A 1222 -23.24 27.10 -12.57
C MET A 1222 -23.49 26.91 -14.07
N ASP A 1223 -23.49 27.97 -14.87
CA ASP A 1223 -23.68 27.87 -16.32
C ASP A 1223 -22.57 27.06 -17.00
N ILE A 1224 -21.33 27.15 -16.51
CA ILE A 1224 -20.22 26.30 -16.98
C ILE A 1224 -20.47 24.82 -16.64
N GLN A 1225 -21.03 24.56 -15.45
CA GLN A 1225 -21.31 23.21 -14.95
C GLN A 1225 -22.41 22.53 -15.76
N ASN A 1226 -23.37 23.31 -16.27
CA ASN A 1226 -24.55 22.82 -16.98
C ASN A 1226 -24.42 22.85 -18.51
N TYR A 1227 -23.31 23.35 -19.05
CA TYR A 1227 -23.12 23.53 -20.50
C TYR A 1227 -23.26 22.24 -21.33
N ASP A 1228 -23.22 21.04 -20.71
CA ASP A 1228 -23.41 19.74 -21.38
C ASP A 1228 -24.89 19.27 -21.44
N THR A 1229 -25.86 20.07 -20.96
CA THR A 1229 -27.29 19.67 -20.91
C THR A 1229 -28.16 20.22 -22.04
N GLU A 1230 -27.65 21.09 -22.92
CA GLU A 1230 -28.44 21.74 -23.99
C GLU A 1230 -27.90 21.57 -25.42
N THR A 1231 -26.80 20.83 -25.65
CA THR A 1231 -26.26 20.49 -26.98
C THR A 1231 -26.11 18.99 -27.14
#